data_AF-A0AA89BDJ2-F1
#
_entry.id   AF-A0AA89BDJ2-F1
#
_cell.length_a   1.000
_cell.length_b   1.000
_cell.length_c   1.000
_cell.angle_alpha   90.00
_cell.angle_beta   90.00
_cell.angle_gamma   90.00
#
_symmetry.space_group_name_H-M   'P 1'
#
loop_
_entity.id
_entity.type
_entity.pdbx_description
1 polymer ?
#
loop_
_entity_poly.entity_id
_entity_poly.type
_entity_poly.pdbx_seq_one_letter_code
_entity_poly.pdbx_strand_id
1 'polypeptide(L)'
;MDNLPANLLPDESSPEWMNKGDNAWQLTAAMVVGLQSVPGLVILYGGIVKKKWAVNSAFMALYAFAAVLVCWVTWAYQMSFGEKFLPFLGMPNVALDQKFLLKKAFLGSFPNSTMVFFQFVFAAITLILIAGALLGRMNFRAWMLFVPLWLTFSYTISAYSIWCPDGWLSKMGVIDFAGGFVIHLSSGVAGFTAAYWVGPRSSKDREQFPPNNIILMLAGAGLLWMGWTGFNGGAPFSASTDSSLAILNTHVCTATSLLTWLVLDVIFFKKPSVVGAVQGMITGLVCITPAAGVVQGWAALLMGLLAGSIPWFTMMILQKKITLLNHIDDTLGIFHTHAVAGSLGGILAGLFAEPKLTRIFYLVEDWQHYSGLAYGIKNGATAAGFKQLGIQVLGMVFVICLNVVVTSIICWFIKLVVPLRLSDEEIKVGDDATHGEEAYALWGDGEKFDQSKHNTGHGVDGIILALGDRTMELLHDIRNFAMSLDLCVVKQIMPNYDWLPANLKPNDASPDWLNKADNAWQLTAATLVGIQSMPGLVILYGSIVKKKWAVNSAFMALYAFASVLVCWVAWGYQFSFGNKKFLPFLGGPGVALGQKFLLEQAFSGMIPNATMVFFQFVFAAITLILIAGALLGRMNFHAWMLFVPLWLTFSYTVGAYSIWYPKGWLASMGIIDYSGGYVIHLSSGVAGFTAAYWVGPRADADRERFPPNNILLMLAGAGLLWMGWTGFNGGDPYVASIDASLAVLNTHVCAATSLLTWLFLDIAFFEKPSVIGATQGMITGLVCITPAAGVVQGWAAIVMGLLSGSIPWFTMMVLHKQSWILKQVDDTMAVFHTHAVAGSLGGLLTGFFADPRLNRFFYMVDNWEHYIGLAYGLHSGKILAGLKQMGIQLLGILFVVCLNLVVTSLICLLIGLVVPLRLTDAQLEIGDDAIHGEEAYALWGDGQKYEDSKHNSVFGLDQEFVQKTQPFERVVG
;
A
#
# COMPACT_ATOMS: atom_id res chain seq x y z
N MET A 1 -32.48 18.43 18.51
CA MET A 1 -32.40 17.55 17.33
C MET A 1 -33.24 18.06 16.17
N ASP A 2 -34.37 18.73 16.41
CA ASP A 2 -35.31 19.23 15.38
C ASP A 2 -34.73 20.22 14.34
N ASN A 3 -33.49 20.70 14.54
CA ASN A 3 -32.78 21.58 13.61
C ASN A 3 -31.76 20.85 12.72
N LEU A 4 -31.59 19.52 12.86
CA LEU A 4 -30.69 18.76 12.01
C LEU A 4 -31.38 18.38 10.67
N PRO A 5 -30.65 18.41 9.54
CA PRO A 5 -31.11 17.81 8.29
C PRO A 5 -31.60 16.38 8.46
N ALA A 6 -32.62 15.97 7.70
CA ALA A 6 -33.26 14.66 7.83
C ALA A 6 -32.27 13.48 7.71
N ASN A 7 -31.22 13.60 6.90
CA ASN A 7 -30.20 12.57 6.71
C ASN A 7 -29.23 12.40 7.90
N LEU A 8 -29.24 13.35 8.84
CA LEU A 8 -28.46 13.34 10.09
C LEU A 8 -29.31 12.96 11.31
N LEU A 9 -30.63 12.81 11.15
CA LEU A 9 -31.49 12.32 12.22
C LEU A 9 -31.21 10.83 12.47
N PRO A 10 -31.21 10.37 13.74
CA PRO A 10 -31.02 8.98 14.06
C PRO A 10 -32.24 8.13 13.65
N ASP A 11 -31.98 6.88 13.31
CA ASP A 11 -32.98 5.84 13.04
C ASP A 11 -32.48 4.48 13.56
N GLU A 12 -33.28 3.41 13.42
CA GLU A 12 -32.90 2.07 13.92
C GLU A 12 -31.62 1.51 13.28
N SER A 13 -31.33 1.89 12.04
CA SER A 13 -30.11 1.48 11.32
C SER A 13 -28.92 2.40 11.58
N SER A 14 -29.17 3.61 12.09
CA SER A 14 -28.19 4.64 12.43
C SER A 14 -28.53 5.27 13.78
N PRO A 15 -28.31 4.56 14.90
CA PRO A 15 -28.66 5.04 16.23
C PRO A 15 -27.87 6.30 16.62
N GLU A 16 -28.37 7.05 17.60
CA GLU A 16 -27.82 8.37 17.99
C GLU A 16 -26.32 8.37 18.30
N TRP A 17 -25.76 7.27 18.82
CA TRP A 17 -24.35 7.17 19.16
C TRP A 17 -23.43 6.84 17.96
N MET A 18 -23.97 6.48 16.79
CA MET A 18 -23.21 6.00 15.65
C MET A 18 -22.76 7.16 14.75
N ASN A 19 -21.48 7.22 14.41
CA ASN A 19 -20.96 8.13 13.40
C ASN A 19 -20.79 7.36 12.07
N LYS A 20 -21.55 7.75 11.04
CA LYS A 20 -21.50 7.09 9.73
C LYS A 20 -20.12 7.20 9.06
N GLY A 21 -19.41 8.32 9.23
CA GLY A 21 -18.07 8.53 8.68
C GLY A 21 -17.02 7.64 9.35
N ASP A 22 -17.03 7.55 10.69
CA ASP A 22 -16.15 6.65 11.42
C ASP A 22 -16.42 5.18 11.05
N ASN A 23 -17.69 4.77 10.98
CA ASN A 23 -18.02 3.40 10.61
C ASN A 23 -17.63 3.09 9.15
N ALA A 24 -17.84 4.02 8.22
CA ALA A 24 -17.44 3.85 6.82
C ALA A 24 -15.91 3.68 6.70
N TRP A 25 -15.14 4.54 7.40
CA TRP A 25 -13.68 4.39 7.45
C TRP A 25 -13.26 3.07 8.05
N GLN A 26 -13.86 2.65 9.17
CA GLN A 26 -13.47 1.41 9.83
C GLN A 26 -13.76 0.16 8.99
N LEU A 27 -14.89 0.14 8.27
CA LEU A 27 -15.21 -0.94 7.33
C LEU A 27 -14.21 -0.99 6.17
N THR A 28 -13.86 0.17 5.60
CA THR A 28 -12.83 0.25 4.56
C THR A 28 -11.46 -0.19 5.08
N ALA A 29 -11.06 0.29 6.27
CA ALA A 29 -9.80 -0.06 6.90
C ALA A 29 -9.71 -1.58 7.14
N ALA A 30 -10.77 -2.21 7.67
CA ALA A 30 -10.85 -3.65 7.85
C ALA A 30 -10.73 -4.41 6.52
N MET A 31 -11.42 -3.95 5.47
CA MET A 31 -11.36 -4.56 4.14
C MET A 31 -9.95 -4.49 3.55
N VAL A 32 -9.31 -3.33 3.64
CA VAL A 32 -7.97 -3.11 3.09
C VAL A 32 -6.88 -3.86 3.87
N VAL A 33 -7.03 -4.04 5.19
CA VAL A 33 -6.21 -4.97 5.98
C VAL A 33 -6.51 -6.42 5.60
N GLY A 34 -7.78 -6.75 5.35
CA GLY A 34 -8.18 -8.04 4.80
C GLY A 34 -7.45 -8.37 3.50
N LEU A 35 -7.32 -7.40 2.59
CA LEU A 35 -6.56 -7.52 1.34
C LEU A 35 -5.06 -7.81 1.56
N GLN A 36 -4.47 -7.38 2.68
CA GLN A 36 -3.09 -7.76 3.03
C GLN A 36 -2.98 -9.26 3.27
N SER A 37 -4.00 -9.86 3.88
CA SER A 37 -4.03 -11.30 4.14
C SER A 37 -4.43 -12.05 2.88
N VAL A 38 -5.63 -11.79 2.38
CA VAL A 38 -6.23 -12.43 1.20
C VAL A 38 -6.70 -11.34 0.23
N PRO A 39 -6.04 -11.16 -0.93
CA PRO A 39 -5.06 -12.09 -1.51
C PRO A 39 -3.58 -11.79 -1.20
N GLY A 40 -3.22 -10.70 -0.52
CA GLY A 40 -1.84 -10.19 -0.41
C GLY A 40 -0.78 -11.22 0.01
N LEU A 41 -0.85 -11.73 1.24
CA LEU A 41 0.10 -12.72 1.78
C LEU A 41 -0.03 -14.09 1.11
N VAL A 42 -1.24 -14.48 0.69
CA VAL A 42 -1.46 -15.71 -0.10
C VAL A 42 -0.61 -15.67 -1.38
N ILE A 43 -0.68 -14.56 -2.12
CA ILE A 43 0.09 -14.36 -3.35
C ILE A 43 1.58 -14.21 -3.04
N LEU A 44 1.95 -13.43 -2.01
CA LEU A 44 3.36 -13.23 -1.63
C LEU A 44 4.02 -14.58 -1.30
N TYR A 45 3.39 -15.37 -0.41
CA TYR A 45 3.95 -16.65 0.04
C TYR A 45 3.94 -17.70 -1.07
N GLY A 46 2.90 -17.73 -1.89
CA GLY A 46 2.88 -18.59 -3.07
C GLY A 46 3.98 -18.24 -4.09
N GLY A 47 4.31 -16.96 -4.28
CA GLY A 47 5.28 -16.50 -5.28
C GLY A 47 6.75 -16.49 -4.82
N ILE A 48 7.01 -16.27 -3.52
CA ILE A 48 8.37 -16.12 -2.97
C ILE A 48 9.10 -17.44 -2.71
N VAL A 49 8.36 -18.54 -2.55
CA VAL A 49 8.95 -19.87 -2.32
C VAL A 49 9.31 -20.55 -3.65
N LYS A 50 9.97 -21.71 -3.60
CA LYS A 50 10.19 -22.53 -4.80
C LYS A 50 8.86 -23.05 -5.36
N LYS A 51 8.79 -23.31 -6.69
CA LYS A 51 7.59 -23.85 -7.37
C LYS A 51 6.97 -25.02 -6.60
N LYS A 52 7.81 -25.96 -6.16
CA LYS A 52 7.39 -27.17 -5.44
C LYS A 52 6.69 -26.92 -4.10
N TRP A 53 6.66 -25.70 -3.56
CA TRP A 53 6.03 -25.41 -2.26
C TRP A 53 5.00 -24.28 -2.34
N ALA A 54 4.67 -23.83 -3.55
CA ALA A 54 3.84 -22.65 -3.77
C ALA A 54 2.38 -22.88 -3.32
N VAL A 55 1.78 -24.03 -3.65
CA VAL A 55 0.40 -24.36 -3.28
C VAL A 55 0.28 -24.47 -1.76
N ASN A 56 1.16 -25.25 -1.12
CA ASN A 56 1.12 -25.41 0.33
C ASN A 56 1.31 -24.07 1.06
N SER A 57 2.24 -23.23 0.60
CA SER A 57 2.50 -21.93 1.22
C SER A 57 1.33 -20.96 1.09
N ALA A 58 0.71 -20.88 -0.09
CA ALA A 58 -0.51 -20.09 -0.31
C ALA A 58 -1.68 -20.63 0.52
N PHE A 59 -1.83 -21.96 0.59
CA PHE A 59 -2.92 -22.59 1.31
C PHE A 59 -2.78 -22.47 2.82
N MET A 60 -1.56 -22.50 3.37
CA MET A 60 -1.31 -22.23 4.79
C MET A 60 -1.85 -20.84 5.19
N ALA A 61 -1.65 -19.83 4.35
CA ALA A 61 -2.17 -18.48 4.59
C ALA A 61 -3.71 -18.42 4.48
N LEU A 62 -4.29 -19.03 3.44
CA LEU A 62 -5.74 -19.06 3.25
C LEU A 62 -6.45 -19.82 4.37
N TYR A 63 -5.92 -20.97 4.77
CA TYR A 63 -6.44 -21.75 5.89
C TYR A 63 -6.38 -20.95 7.20
N ALA A 64 -5.24 -20.30 7.48
CA ALA A 64 -5.11 -19.52 8.71
C ALA A 64 -6.14 -18.38 8.78
N PHE A 65 -6.37 -17.67 7.67
CA PHE A 65 -7.40 -16.64 7.60
C PHE A 65 -8.80 -17.18 7.93
N ALA A 66 -9.19 -18.28 7.29
CA ALA A 66 -10.51 -18.89 7.49
C ALA A 66 -10.68 -19.49 8.90
N ALA A 67 -9.69 -20.25 9.38
CA ALA A 67 -9.74 -20.90 10.69
C ALA A 67 -9.75 -19.87 11.83
N VAL A 68 -8.96 -18.79 11.71
CA VAL A 68 -8.97 -17.70 12.69
C VAL A 68 -10.35 -17.06 12.74
N LEU A 69 -11.04 -16.82 11.62
CA LEU A 69 -12.38 -16.21 11.64
C LEU A 69 -13.36 -17.03 12.49
N VAL A 70 -13.40 -18.34 12.29
CA VAL A 70 -14.28 -19.24 13.03
C VAL A 70 -13.96 -19.21 14.52
N CYS A 71 -12.68 -19.35 14.90
CA CYS A 71 -12.25 -19.30 16.30
C CYS A 71 -12.48 -17.92 16.94
N TRP A 72 -12.30 -16.86 16.15
CA TRP A 72 -12.44 -15.46 16.56
C TRP A 72 -13.85 -15.14 17.04
N VAL A 73 -14.84 -15.49 16.23
CA VAL A 73 -16.24 -15.19 16.54
C VAL A 73 -16.85 -16.13 17.57
N THR A 74 -16.25 -17.29 17.82
CA THR A 74 -16.77 -18.30 18.76
C THR A 74 -16.19 -18.19 20.17
N TRP A 75 -14.91 -17.82 20.33
CA TRP A 75 -14.34 -17.59 21.66
C TRP A 75 -13.24 -16.51 21.71
N ALA A 76 -12.40 -16.40 20.68
CA ALA A 76 -11.14 -15.66 20.81
C ALA A 76 -11.31 -14.13 20.86
N TYR A 77 -12.36 -13.56 20.24
CA TYR A 77 -12.65 -12.13 20.40
C TYR A 77 -12.94 -11.78 21.87
N GLN A 78 -13.80 -12.54 22.54
CA GLN A 78 -14.15 -12.29 23.94
C GLN A 78 -12.98 -12.60 24.89
N MET A 79 -12.13 -13.57 24.56
CA MET A 79 -10.86 -13.75 25.30
C MET A 79 -9.90 -12.57 25.15
N SER A 80 -9.96 -11.85 24.03
CA SER A 80 -9.08 -10.71 23.74
C SER A 80 -9.62 -9.39 24.28
N PHE A 81 -10.94 -9.16 24.22
CA PHE A 81 -11.57 -7.86 24.50
C PHE A 81 -12.82 -7.93 25.38
N GLY A 82 -13.20 -9.12 25.86
CA GLY A 82 -14.37 -9.33 26.71
C GLY A 82 -14.07 -9.14 28.19
N GLU A 83 -15.00 -9.63 29.02
CA GLU A 83 -14.91 -9.51 30.48
C GLU A 83 -13.65 -10.19 31.04
N LYS A 84 -13.07 -9.60 32.09
CA LYS A 84 -11.86 -10.12 32.73
C LYS A 84 -12.07 -11.52 33.32
N PHE A 85 -11.23 -12.46 32.91
CA PHE A 85 -11.13 -13.79 33.55
C PHE A 85 -9.87 -13.90 34.40
N LEU A 86 -8.71 -13.60 33.82
CA LEU A 86 -7.41 -13.49 34.48
C LEU A 86 -6.83 -12.09 34.24
N PRO A 87 -5.81 -11.62 34.99
CA PRO A 87 -5.18 -10.32 34.74
C PRO A 87 -4.65 -10.10 33.31
N PHE A 88 -4.43 -11.19 32.58
CA PHE A 88 -3.85 -11.22 31.23
C PHE A 88 -4.76 -11.93 30.21
N LEU A 89 -6.02 -12.25 30.56
CA LEU A 89 -6.93 -12.98 29.66
C LEU A 89 -8.42 -12.69 29.95
N GLY A 90 -9.22 -12.52 28.90
CA GLY A 90 -10.68 -12.39 28.99
C GLY A 90 -11.41 -13.74 29.05
N MET A 91 -12.67 -13.72 29.46
CA MET A 91 -13.53 -14.90 29.52
C MET A 91 -13.89 -15.38 28.11
N PRO A 92 -13.70 -16.67 27.77
CA PRO A 92 -14.18 -17.22 26.51
C PRO A 92 -15.69 -17.11 26.37
N ASN A 93 -16.18 -16.50 25.28
CA ASN A 93 -17.60 -16.40 24.97
C ASN A 93 -17.81 -16.15 23.46
N VAL A 94 -19.04 -16.36 22.98
CA VAL A 94 -19.43 -16.17 21.58
C VAL A 94 -19.64 -14.69 21.27
N ALA A 95 -19.16 -14.23 20.12
CA ALA A 95 -19.29 -12.86 19.61
C ALA A 95 -20.28 -12.75 18.43
N LEU A 96 -21.22 -13.69 18.31
CA LEU A 96 -22.22 -13.76 17.23
C LEU A 96 -23.66 -13.42 17.68
N ASP A 97 -23.87 -13.13 18.96
CA ASP A 97 -25.17 -12.70 19.44
C ASP A 97 -25.58 -11.37 18.79
N GLN A 98 -26.79 -11.29 18.24
CA GLN A 98 -27.26 -10.10 17.52
C GLN A 98 -27.36 -8.88 18.42
N LYS A 99 -27.77 -9.05 19.69
CA LYS A 99 -27.84 -7.94 20.64
C LYS A 99 -26.45 -7.42 20.96
N PHE A 100 -25.45 -8.30 21.07
CA PHE A 100 -24.05 -7.91 21.20
C PHE A 100 -23.54 -7.16 19.97
N LEU A 101 -23.75 -7.71 18.77
CA LEU A 101 -23.21 -7.18 17.50
C LEU A 101 -23.76 -5.78 17.15
N LEU A 102 -25.03 -5.51 17.43
CA LEU A 102 -25.68 -4.22 17.13
C LEU A 102 -25.41 -3.14 18.18
N LYS A 103 -24.91 -3.51 19.37
CA LYS A 103 -24.49 -2.52 20.39
C LYS A 103 -23.26 -1.75 19.93
N LYS A 104 -23.09 -0.55 20.48
CA LYS A 104 -21.87 0.26 20.34
C LYS A 104 -20.64 -0.55 20.78
N ALA A 105 -19.55 -0.42 20.03
CA ALA A 105 -18.25 -0.97 20.40
C ALA A 105 -17.69 -0.34 21.68
N PHE A 106 -16.77 -1.05 22.34
CA PHE A 106 -16.12 -0.56 23.57
C PHE A 106 -15.26 0.70 23.35
N LEU A 107 -14.75 0.87 22.12
CA LEU A 107 -14.10 2.09 21.62
C LEU A 107 -14.64 2.43 20.23
N GLY A 108 -14.65 3.72 19.90
CA GLY A 108 -15.19 4.23 18.64
C GLY A 108 -16.71 4.45 18.66
N SER A 109 -17.23 5.04 17.59
CA SER A 109 -18.65 5.38 17.41
C SER A 109 -19.29 4.53 16.31
N PHE A 110 -19.11 3.21 16.40
CA PHE A 110 -19.63 2.22 15.44
C PHE A 110 -20.04 0.92 16.17
N PRO A 111 -20.82 0.01 15.54
CA PRO A 111 -21.29 -1.21 16.20
C PRO A 111 -20.17 -2.23 16.48
N ASN A 112 -20.41 -3.12 17.44
CA ASN A 112 -19.51 -4.24 17.76
C ASN A 112 -19.23 -5.12 16.54
N SER A 113 -20.17 -5.29 15.61
CA SER A 113 -19.93 -6.03 14.37
C SER A 113 -18.74 -5.50 13.57
N THR A 114 -18.60 -4.18 13.47
CA THR A 114 -17.45 -3.52 12.84
C THR A 114 -16.16 -3.74 13.64
N MET A 115 -16.22 -3.65 14.98
CA MET A 115 -15.06 -3.90 15.86
C MET A 115 -14.57 -5.35 15.75
N VAL A 116 -15.49 -6.32 15.82
CA VAL A 116 -15.19 -7.76 15.72
C VAL A 116 -14.51 -8.07 14.41
N PHE A 117 -15.00 -7.53 13.29
CA PHE A 117 -14.41 -7.75 11.97
C PHE A 117 -13.05 -7.05 11.79
N PHE A 118 -12.92 -5.81 12.28
CA PHE A 118 -11.64 -5.11 12.22
C PHE A 118 -10.56 -5.82 13.04
N GLN A 119 -10.85 -6.25 14.26
CA GLN A 119 -9.86 -6.97 15.08
C GLN A 119 -9.60 -8.40 14.58
N PHE A 120 -10.57 -9.02 13.88
CA PHE A 120 -10.37 -10.31 13.22
C PHE A 120 -9.21 -10.27 12.22
N VAL A 121 -9.17 -9.25 11.34
CA VAL A 121 -8.14 -9.22 10.30
C VAL A 121 -6.72 -9.04 10.87
N PHE A 122 -6.59 -8.40 12.04
CA PHE A 122 -5.35 -8.31 12.83
C PHE A 122 -4.96 -9.66 13.46
N ALA A 123 -5.93 -10.40 13.99
CA ALA A 123 -5.70 -11.75 14.50
C ALA A 123 -5.27 -12.70 13.36
N ALA A 124 -5.96 -12.65 12.23
CA ALA A 124 -5.70 -13.52 11.09
C ALA A 124 -4.32 -13.28 10.49
N ILE A 125 -3.95 -12.01 10.24
CA ILE A 125 -2.65 -11.68 9.66
C ILE A 125 -1.51 -12.10 10.57
N THR A 126 -1.66 -12.02 11.90
CA THR A 126 -0.63 -12.47 12.86
C THR A 126 -0.27 -13.94 12.68
N LEU A 127 -1.27 -14.82 12.54
CA LEU A 127 -1.04 -16.25 12.30
C LEU A 127 -0.42 -16.49 10.92
N ILE A 128 -0.85 -15.74 9.90
CA ILE A 128 -0.26 -15.85 8.56
C ILE A 128 1.22 -15.46 8.61
N LEU A 129 1.60 -14.40 9.33
CA LEU A 129 2.99 -13.98 9.47
C LEU A 129 3.89 -15.07 10.08
N ILE A 130 3.37 -15.84 11.05
CA ILE A 130 4.10 -16.99 11.63
C ILE A 130 4.38 -18.03 10.56
N ALA A 131 3.44 -18.29 9.64
CA ALA A 131 3.61 -19.24 8.55
C ALA A 131 4.84 -18.91 7.69
N GLY A 132 5.15 -17.61 7.52
CA GLY A 132 6.33 -17.15 6.78
C GLY A 132 7.65 -17.75 7.27
N ALA A 133 7.80 -18.02 8.57
CA ALA A 133 8.98 -18.67 9.12
C ALA A 133 9.01 -20.18 8.82
N LEU A 134 7.86 -20.77 8.49
CA LEU A 134 7.57 -22.21 8.42
C LEU A 134 7.43 -22.75 6.99
N LEU A 135 7.40 -21.87 5.98
CA LEU A 135 7.17 -22.24 4.59
C LEU A 135 8.19 -23.26 4.05
N GLY A 136 7.71 -24.13 3.17
CA GLY A 136 8.50 -25.15 2.46
C GLY A 136 8.81 -26.43 3.24
N ARG A 137 8.38 -26.56 4.50
CA ARG A 137 8.67 -27.76 5.31
C ARG A 137 7.66 -28.11 6.39
N MET A 138 6.78 -27.17 6.78
CA MET A 138 5.75 -27.41 7.77
C MET A 138 4.73 -28.42 7.25
N ASN A 139 4.43 -29.43 8.07
CA ASN A 139 3.35 -30.36 7.77
C ASN A 139 2.00 -29.62 7.85
N PHE A 140 1.18 -29.69 6.80
CA PHE A 140 -0.07 -28.95 6.73
C PHE A 140 -1.07 -29.35 7.84
N ARG A 141 -1.13 -30.62 8.23
CA ARG A 141 -2.00 -31.08 9.32
C ARG A 141 -1.53 -30.53 10.67
N ALA A 142 -0.22 -30.45 10.89
CA ALA A 142 0.33 -29.80 12.07
C ALA A 142 0.01 -28.29 12.08
N TRP A 143 0.05 -27.63 10.91
CA TRP A 143 -0.37 -26.23 10.76
C TRP A 143 -1.85 -26.03 11.12
N MET A 144 -2.73 -26.94 10.68
CA MET A 144 -4.15 -26.90 11.00
C MET A 144 -4.44 -26.94 12.51
N LEU A 145 -3.63 -27.67 13.27
CA LEU A 145 -3.72 -27.68 14.74
C LEU A 145 -3.06 -26.46 15.36
N PHE A 146 -1.94 -26.01 14.80
CA PHE A 146 -1.16 -24.88 15.31
C PHE A 146 -1.96 -23.58 15.33
N VAL A 147 -2.66 -23.26 14.24
CA VAL A 147 -3.41 -21.99 14.09
C VAL A 147 -4.42 -21.74 15.22
N PRO A 148 -5.42 -22.60 15.47
CA PRO A 148 -6.41 -22.37 16.52
C PRO A 148 -5.79 -22.40 17.92
N LEU A 149 -4.79 -23.26 18.16
CA LEU A 149 -4.10 -23.35 19.46
C LEU A 149 -3.31 -22.06 19.74
N TRP A 150 -2.53 -21.57 18.78
CA TRP A 150 -1.70 -20.39 18.97
C TRP A 150 -2.54 -19.12 19.08
N LEU A 151 -3.60 -19.00 18.28
CA LEU A 151 -4.59 -17.92 18.45
C LEU A 151 -5.14 -17.92 19.88
N THR A 152 -5.56 -19.08 20.37
CA THR A 152 -6.23 -19.21 21.67
C THR A 152 -5.32 -18.97 22.85
N PHE A 153 -4.07 -19.44 22.80
CA PHE A 153 -3.18 -19.44 23.97
C PHE A 153 -2.07 -18.38 23.93
N SER A 154 -1.80 -17.75 22.78
CA SER A 154 -0.78 -16.69 22.67
C SER A 154 -1.37 -15.34 22.26
N TYR A 155 -2.10 -15.31 21.13
CA TYR A 155 -2.63 -14.04 20.60
C TYR A 155 -3.62 -13.39 21.56
N THR A 156 -4.61 -14.13 22.06
CA THR A 156 -5.63 -13.60 23.00
C THR A 156 -4.99 -13.02 24.26
N ILE A 157 -3.96 -13.66 24.81
CA ILE A 157 -3.23 -13.20 26.00
C ILE A 157 -2.49 -11.89 25.70
N SER A 158 -1.83 -11.80 24.55
CA SER A 158 -1.12 -10.59 24.12
C SER A 158 -2.08 -9.43 23.89
N ALA A 159 -3.14 -9.66 23.10
CA ALA A 159 -4.16 -8.67 22.79
C ALA A 159 -4.89 -8.19 24.05
N TYR A 160 -5.28 -9.10 24.95
CA TYR A 160 -5.90 -8.72 26.21
C TYR A 160 -4.95 -7.90 27.08
N SER A 161 -3.69 -8.33 27.22
CA SER A 161 -2.74 -7.64 28.09
C SER A 161 -2.43 -6.20 27.63
N ILE A 162 -2.33 -5.98 26.31
CA ILE A 162 -1.82 -4.74 25.70
C ILE A 162 -2.94 -3.82 25.19
N TRP A 163 -3.98 -4.36 24.53
CA TRP A 163 -5.01 -3.58 23.86
C TRP A 163 -6.36 -3.54 24.57
N CYS A 164 -6.71 -4.57 25.36
CA CYS A 164 -7.93 -4.48 26.16
C CYS A 164 -7.74 -3.39 27.22
N PRO A 165 -8.70 -2.47 27.40
CA PRO A 165 -8.64 -1.46 28.48
C PRO A 165 -8.46 -2.08 29.87
N ASP A 166 -8.91 -3.32 30.06
CA ASP A 166 -8.74 -4.05 31.31
C ASP A 166 -7.40 -4.76 31.50
N GLY A 167 -6.59 -4.83 30.44
CA GLY A 167 -5.27 -5.42 30.40
C GLY A 167 -4.26 -4.73 31.30
N TRP A 168 -3.38 -5.51 31.91
CA TRP A 168 -2.41 -4.99 32.88
C TRP A 168 -1.34 -4.10 32.24
N LEU A 169 -0.84 -4.39 31.03
CA LEU A 169 0.11 -3.52 30.32
C LEU A 169 -0.57 -2.28 29.73
N SER A 170 -1.80 -2.44 29.24
CA SER A 170 -2.63 -1.31 28.81
C SER A 170 -2.78 -0.28 29.94
N LYS A 171 -3.18 -0.74 31.13
CA LYS A 171 -3.29 0.09 32.35
C LYS A 171 -1.97 0.70 32.81
N MET A 172 -0.84 0.06 32.53
CA MET A 172 0.48 0.62 32.81
C MET A 172 0.89 1.73 31.84
N GLY A 173 0.21 1.84 30.69
CA GLY A 173 0.49 2.83 29.65
C GLY A 173 1.48 2.36 28.59
N VAL A 174 1.51 1.05 28.28
CA VAL A 174 2.30 0.57 27.13
C VAL A 174 1.79 1.21 25.84
N ILE A 175 2.70 1.66 24.99
CA ILE A 175 2.38 2.22 23.67
C ILE A 175 2.53 1.11 22.64
N ASP A 176 1.39 0.68 22.11
CA ASP A 176 1.34 -0.21 20.94
C ASP A 176 0.19 0.21 20.03
N PHE A 177 0.43 1.26 19.24
CA PHE A 177 -0.60 1.96 18.45
C PHE A 177 -1.42 1.02 17.56
N ALA A 178 -0.76 0.17 16.77
CA ALA A 178 -1.43 -0.75 15.85
C ALA A 178 -0.90 -2.19 15.86
N GLY A 179 0.03 -2.57 16.75
CA GLY A 179 0.44 -3.98 16.93
C GLY A 179 1.90 -4.29 16.66
N GLY A 180 2.81 -3.36 16.96
CA GLY A 180 4.24 -3.65 17.01
C GLY A 180 4.56 -4.82 17.94
N PHE A 181 3.86 -4.92 19.08
CA PHE A 181 4.04 -6.02 20.03
C PHE A 181 3.05 -7.15 19.78
N VAL A 182 1.75 -6.87 19.78
CA VAL A 182 0.70 -7.91 19.67
C VAL A 182 0.79 -8.71 18.37
N ILE A 183 1.21 -8.06 17.27
CA ILE A 183 1.28 -8.69 15.94
C ILE A 183 2.71 -9.04 15.59
N HIS A 184 3.58 -8.04 15.44
CA HIS A 184 4.87 -8.25 14.77
C HIS A 184 5.92 -8.90 15.68
N LEU A 185 6.11 -8.37 16.89
CA LEU A 185 7.00 -9.02 17.85
C LEU A 185 6.50 -10.43 18.19
N SER A 186 5.19 -10.57 18.43
CA SER A 186 4.57 -11.86 18.74
C SER A 186 4.77 -12.88 17.62
N SER A 187 4.39 -12.54 16.38
CA SER A 187 4.54 -13.45 15.23
C SER A 187 5.99 -13.73 14.87
N GLY A 188 6.88 -12.74 14.98
CA GLY A 188 8.31 -12.92 14.71
C GLY A 188 9.00 -13.87 15.68
N VAL A 189 8.73 -13.72 16.98
CA VAL A 189 9.28 -14.62 18.01
C VAL A 189 8.63 -16.00 17.92
N ALA A 190 7.31 -16.07 17.71
CA ALA A 190 6.62 -17.33 17.53
C ALA A 190 7.09 -18.08 16.28
N GLY A 191 7.26 -17.40 15.15
CA GLY A 191 7.79 -17.97 13.91
C GLY A 191 9.20 -18.52 14.09
N PHE A 192 10.09 -17.75 14.69
CA PHE A 192 11.46 -18.20 14.98
C PHE A 192 11.49 -19.39 15.95
N THR A 193 10.67 -19.37 16.99
CA THR A 193 10.53 -20.47 17.96
C THR A 193 9.97 -21.72 17.28
N ALA A 194 8.90 -21.59 16.51
CA ALA A 194 8.32 -22.72 15.78
C ALA A 194 9.31 -23.29 14.74
N ALA A 195 10.08 -22.44 14.06
CA ALA A 195 11.11 -22.86 13.12
C ALA A 195 12.20 -23.72 13.79
N TYR A 196 12.57 -23.40 15.04
CA TYR A 196 13.46 -24.24 15.85
C TYR A 196 12.88 -25.63 16.11
N TRP A 197 11.59 -25.72 16.48
CA TRP A 197 10.91 -26.99 16.76
C TRP A 197 10.66 -27.85 15.51
N VAL A 198 10.32 -27.20 14.39
CA VAL A 198 10.08 -27.86 13.10
C VAL A 198 11.40 -28.37 12.53
N GLY A 199 12.49 -27.61 12.67
CA GLY A 199 13.80 -27.94 12.11
C GLY A 199 13.99 -27.44 10.68
N PRO A 200 15.22 -27.57 10.15
CA PRO A 200 15.61 -26.91 8.90
C PRO A 200 15.20 -27.66 7.63
N ARG A 201 15.12 -26.92 6.52
CA ARG A 201 15.19 -27.46 5.16
C ARG A 201 16.59 -27.98 4.86
N SER A 202 16.73 -28.70 3.74
CA SER A 202 18.03 -29.13 3.24
C SER A 202 18.96 -27.92 3.02
N SER A 203 20.27 -28.08 3.25
CA SER A 203 21.24 -26.98 3.03
C SER A 203 21.20 -26.45 1.60
N LYS A 204 21.03 -27.36 0.62
CA LYS A 204 20.86 -27.00 -0.80
C LYS A 204 19.66 -26.09 -1.03
N ASP A 205 18.52 -26.38 -0.41
CA ASP A 205 17.32 -25.54 -0.53
C ASP A 205 17.43 -24.21 0.21
N ARG A 206 18.27 -24.13 1.24
CA ARG A 206 18.55 -22.90 2.00
C ARG A 206 19.51 -21.98 1.25
N GLU A 207 20.54 -22.54 0.62
CA GLU A 207 21.54 -21.79 -0.15
C GLU A 207 21.00 -21.30 -1.49
N GLN A 208 20.06 -22.04 -2.10
CA GLN A 208 19.41 -21.67 -3.35
C GLN A 208 17.90 -21.57 -3.13
N PHE A 209 17.41 -20.38 -2.81
CA PHE A 209 15.99 -20.14 -2.54
C PHE A 209 15.42 -18.98 -3.39
N PRO A 210 15.48 -19.06 -4.74
CA PRO A 210 14.89 -18.04 -5.58
C PRO A 210 13.35 -18.10 -5.55
N PRO A 211 12.67 -16.94 -5.62
CA PRO A 211 11.23 -16.89 -5.86
C PRO A 211 10.85 -17.61 -7.16
N ASN A 212 9.75 -18.36 -7.15
CA ASN A 212 9.23 -18.96 -8.39
C ASN A 212 8.67 -17.89 -9.35
N ASN A 213 8.12 -16.79 -8.80
CA ASN A 213 7.51 -15.71 -9.54
C ASN A 213 7.67 -14.38 -8.81
N ILE A 214 8.66 -13.58 -9.20
CA ILE A 214 8.97 -12.28 -8.59
C ILE A 214 7.83 -11.28 -8.79
N ILE A 215 7.10 -11.35 -9.91
CA ILE A 215 6.00 -10.41 -10.19
C ILE A 215 4.83 -10.63 -9.23
N LEU A 216 4.49 -11.90 -8.93
CA LEU A 216 3.50 -12.22 -7.90
C LEU A 216 4.01 -11.85 -6.50
N MET A 217 5.28 -12.13 -6.19
CA MET A 217 5.88 -11.68 -4.93
C MET A 217 5.70 -10.16 -4.74
N LEU A 218 6.04 -9.37 -5.76
CA LEU A 218 5.86 -7.92 -5.75
C LEU A 218 4.39 -7.48 -5.70
N ALA A 219 3.48 -8.21 -6.34
CA ALA A 219 2.03 -7.97 -6.24
C ALA A 219 1.55 -8.10 -4.78
N GLY A 220 1.92 -9.20 -4.11
CA GLY A 220 1.61 -9.42 -2.70
C GLY A 220 2.25 -8.37 -1.79
N ALA A 221 3.51 -8.01 -2.05
CA ALA A 221 4.21 -6.94 -1.34
C ALA A 221 3.53 -5.57 -1.51
N GLY A 222 3.07 -5.24 -2.71
CA GLY A 222 2.32 -4.01 -2.98
C GLY A 222 0.98 -3.96 -2.24
N LEU A 223 0.26 -5.09 -2.16
CA LEU A 223 -1.00 -5.19 -1.42
C LEU A 223 -0.76 -5.05 0.08
N LEU A 224 0.34 -5.61 0.58
CA LEU A 224 0.78 -5.42 1.96
C LEU A 224 1.06 -3.95 2.26
N TRP A 225 1.81 -3.26 1.40
CA TRP A 225 2.13 -1.85 1.62
C TRP A 225 0.86 -0.99 1.65
N MET A 226 0.00 -1.09 0.62
CA MET A 226 -1.20 -0.27 0.56
C MET A 226 -2.24 -0.66 1.60
N GLY A 227 -2.27 -1.92 1.97
CA GLY A 227 -3.07 -2.44 3.06
C GLY A 227 -2.79 -1.80 4.41
N TRP A 228 -1.55 -1.36 4.62
CA TRP A 228 -1.12 -0.77 5.88
C TRP A 228 -1.72 0.62 6.14
N THR A 229 -2.32 1.23 5.11
CA THR A 229 -3.19 2.42 5.26
C THR A 229 -4.37 2.11 6.17
N GLY A 230 -5.02 0.96 5.99
CA GLY A 230 -6.09 0.49 6.87
C GLY A 230 -5.56 0.00 8.22
N PHE A 231 -4.39 -0.63 8.22
CA PHE A 231 -3.79 -1.21 9.43
C PHE A 231 -3.47 -0.12 10.47
N ASN A 232 -2.67 0.88 10.09
CA ASN A 232 -2.32 1.96 11.01
C ASN A 232 -3.39 3.06 11.02
N GLY A 233 -3.99 3.40 9.88
CA GLY A 233 -5.01 4.45 9.83
C GLY A 233 -6.35 4.06 10.46
N GLY A 234 -6.64 2.77 10.62
CA GLY A 234 -7.84 2.28 11.30
C GLY A 234 -7.69 2.14 12.82
N ALA A 235 -6.46 2.22 13.35
CA ALA A 235 -6.19 2.05 14.78
C ALA A 235 -6.83 3.13 15.68
N PRO A 236 -6.99 4.40 15.25
CA PRO A 236 -7.71 5.41 16.04
C PRO A 236 -9.24 5.23 16.10
N PHE A 237 -9.80 4.20 15.43
CA PHE A 237 -11.23 3.88 15.41
C PHE A 237 -12.14 5.05 14.95
N SER A 238 -11.59 5.97 14.17
CA SER A 238 -12.26 7.18 13.71
C SER A 238 -11.60 7.74 12.46
N ALA A 239 -12.35 8.50 11.66
CA ALA A 239 -11.82 9.22 10.49
C ALA A 239 -11.20 10.57 10.91
N SER A 240 -10.22 10.53 11.82
CA SER A 240 -9.70 11.70 12.55
C SER A 240 -8.41 12.29 11.96
N THR A 241 -7.94 13.39 12.54
CA THR A 241 -6.61 13.98 12.23
C THR A 241 -5.46 13.02 12.56
N ASP A 242 -5.63 12.15 13.55
CA ASP A 242 -4.63 11.14 13.94
C ASP A 242 -4.54 10.02 12.90
N SER A 243 -5.67 9.53 12.39
CA SER A 243 -5.70 8.54 11.30
C SER A 243 -4.96 9.04 10.07
N SER A 244 -5.17 10.31 9.71
CA SER A 244 -4.47 10.98 8.61
C SER A 244 -2.95 11.06 8.84
N LEU A 245 -2.52 11.43 10.05
CA LEU A 245 -1.10 11.47 10.42
C LEU A 245 -0.47 10.08 10.41
N ALA A 246 -1.16 9.09 10.98
CA ALA A 246 -0.70 7.71 11.08
C ALA A 246 -0.43 7.11 9.70
N ILE A 247 -1.33 7.35 8.74
CA ILE A 247 -1.16 6.91 7.35
C ILE A 247 0.08 7.56 6.73
N LEU A 248 0.21 8.89 6.82
CA LEU A 248 1.36 9.59 6.26
C LEU A 248 2.69 9.07 6.85
N ASN A 249 2.76 8.96 8.18
CA ASN A 249 3.94 8.43 8.88
C ASN A 249 4.26 6.98 8.47
N THR A 250 3.22 6.16 8.26
CA THR A 250 3.37 4.76 7.82
C THR A 250 4.10 4.68 6.50
N HIS A 251 3.63 5.42 5.49
CA HIS A 251 4.27 5.39 4.18
C HIS A 251 5.64 6.07 4.19
N VAL A 252 5.82 7.18 4.91
CA VAL A 252 7.10 7.89 5.00
C VAL A 252 8.19 7.02 5.63
N CYS A 253 7.89 6.35 6.75
CA CYS A 253 8.83 5.42 7.38
C CYS A 253 9.17 4.26 6.43
N THR A 254 8.16 3.68 5.78
CA THR A 254 8.33 2.57 4.84
C THR A 254 9.20 2.93 3.64
N ALA A 255 8.91 4.06 2.99
CA ALA A 255 9.69 4.54 1.85
C ALA A 255 11.15 4.81 2.25
N THR A 256 11.38 5.41 3.41
CA THR A 256 12.73 5.68 3.90
C THR A 256 13.49 4.39 4.23
N SER A 257 12.81 3.40 4.81
CA SER A 257 13.37 2.08 5.10
C SER A 257 13.75 1.32 3.83
N LEU A 258 12.86 1.29 2.84
CA LEU A 258 13.13 0.69 1.53
C LEU A 258 14.35 1.32 0.86
N LEU A 259 14.39 2.66 0.78
CA LEU A 259 15.50 3.37 0.16
C LEU A 259 16.82 3.17 0.93
N THR A 260 16.77 3.14 2.26
CA THR A 260 17.94 2.85 3.09
C THR A 260 18.48 1.46 2.81
N TRP A 261 17.60 0.45 2.79
CA TRP A 261 17.97 -0.93 2.49
C TRP A 261 18.60 -1.04 1.09
N LEU A 262 17.97 -0.43 0.09
CA LEU A 262 18.48 -0.39 -1.28
C LEU A 262 19.88 0.22 -1.37
N VAL A 263 20.10 1.35 -0.68
CA VAL A 263 21.41 2.02 -0.64
C VAL A 263 22.45 1.12 0.01
N LEU A 264 22.12 0.42 1.09
CA LEU A 264 23.01 -0.54 1.74
C LEU A 264 23.35 -1.71 0.80
N ASP A 265 22.36 -2.26 0.09
CA ASP A 265 22.60 -3.33 -0.88
C ASP A 265 23.53 -2.87 -2.01
N VAL A 266 23.34 -1.65 -2.54
CA VAL A 266 24.23 -1.08 -3.56
C VAL A 266 25.63 -0.84 -3.01
N ILE A 267 25.78 -0.33 -1.78
CA ILE A 267 27.10 -0.06 -1.18
C ILE A 267 27.88 -1.36 -0.94
N PHE A 268 27.24 -2.36 -0.31
CA PHE A 268 27.89 -3.57 0.17
C PHE A 268 27.90 -4.72 -0.86
N PHE A 269 26.86 -4.84 -1.69
CA PHE A 269 26.70 -5.93 -2.67
C PHE A 269 26.74 -5.46 -4.13
N LYS A 270 26.90 -4.16 -4.40
CA LYS A 270 27.08 -3.55 -5.75
C LYS A 270 25.91 -3.67 -6.72
N LYS A 271 24.83 -4.38 -6.36
CA LYS A 271 23.61 -4.50 -7.16
C LYS A 271 22.38 -4.17 -6.30
N PRO A 272 21.38 -3.46 -6.85
CA PRO A 272 20.11 -3.26 -6.17
C PRO A 272 19.28 -4.55 -6.20
N SER A 273 18.89 -5.08 -5.02
CA SER A 273 18.06 -6.29 -4.89
C SER A 273 16.58 -5.96 -4.73
N VAL A 274 15.73 -6.66 -5.49
CA VAL A 274 14.27 -6.52 -5.36
C VAL A 274 13.77 -7.19 -4.10
N VAL A 275 14.27 -8.40 -3.80
CA VAL A 275 13.96 -9.09 -2.55
C VAL A 275 14.40 -8.22 -1.37
N GLY A 276 15.59 -7.64 -1.42
CA GLY A 276 16.07 -6.68 -0.42
C GLY A 276 15.13 -5.49 -0.24
N ALA A 277 14.69 -4.86 -1.33
CA ALA A 277 13.73 -3.75 -1.26
C ALA A 277 12.38 -4.16 -0.62
N VAL A 278 11.88 -5.36 -0.89
CA VAL A 278 10.68 -5.91 -0.22
C VAL A 278 10.91 -6.09 1.29
N GLN A 279 12.10 -6.56 1.70
CA GLN A 279 12.45 -6.65 3.13
C GLN A 279 12.56 -5.27 3.79
N GLY A 280 13.19 -4.30 3.12
CA GLY A 280 13.26 -2.91 3.55
C GLY A 280 11.87 -2.25 3.70
N MET A 281 10.95 -2.58 2.79
CA MET A 281 9.56 -2.16 2.87
C MET A 281 8.86 -2.75 4.12
N ILE A 282 8.90 -4.08 4.30
CA ILE A 282 8.24 -4.76 5.43
C ILE A 282 8.78 -4.25 6.77
N THR A 283 10.10 -4.14 6.91
CA THR A 283 10.73 -3.66 8.16
C THR A 283 10.33 -2.23 8.51
N GLY A 284 10.18 -1.35 7.51
CA GLY A 284 9.69 0.02 7.72
C GLY A 284 8.23 0.06 8.18
N LEU A 285 7.36 -0.74 7.55
CA LEU A 285 5.95 -0.90 7.93
C LEU A 285 5.81 -1.42 9.37
N VAL A 286 6.60 -2.43 9.71
CA VAL A 286 6.59 -3.03 11.05
C VAL A 286 7.11 -2.05 12.11
N CYS A 287 8.23 -1.38 11.85
CA CYS A 287 8.87 -0.47 12.82
C CYS A 287 7.96 0.71 13.21
N ILE A 288 7.20 1.27 12.26
CA ILE A 288 6.31 2.41 12.55
C ILE A 288 4.98 2.00 13.20
N THR A 289 4.56 0.75 13.05
CA THR A 289 3.28 0.23 13.55
C THR A 289 2.96 0.56 15.03
N PRO A 290 3.87 0.38 16.01
CA PRO A 290 3.57 0.74 17.41
C PRO A 290 3.53 2.26 17.66
N ALA A 291 3.91 3.09 16.68
CA ALA A 291 4.19 4.51 16.87
C ALA A 291 3.44 5.44 15.89
N ALA A 292 2.71 4.91 14.91
CA ALA A 292 2.35 5.64 13.69
C ALA A 292 1.59 6.96 13.91
N GLY A 293 0.56 6.99 14.77
CA GLY A 293 -0.15 8.23 15.13
C GLY A 293 0.49 9.01 16.27
N VAL A 294 1.38 8.41 17.06
CA VAL A 294 1.90 9.00 18.29
C VAL A 294 3.27 9.68 18.15
N VAL A 295 3.89 9.64 16.96
CA VAL A 295 5.18 10.31 16.69
C VAL A 295 5.07 11.39 15.62
N GLN A 296 5.98 12.36 15.66
CA GLN A 296 6.07 13.40 14.63
C GLN A 296 6.66 12.86 13.31
N GLY A 297 6.33 13.50 12.19
CA GLY A 297 6.77 13.03 10.86
C GLY A 297 8.29 12.99 10.64
N TRP A 298 9.06 13.88 11.29
CA TRP A 298 10.53 13.78 11.24
C TRP A 298 11.06 12.52 11.96
N ALA A 299 10.38 12.08 13.03
CA ALA A 299 10.73 10.86 13.74
C ALA A 299 10.41 9.63 12.87
N ALA A 300 9.33 9.66 12.09
CA ALA A 300 9.01 8.60 11.12
C ALA A 300 10.13 8.42 10.07
N LEU A 301 10.76 9.50 9.58
CA LEU A 301 11.93 9.40 8.70
C LEU A 301 13.12 8.69 9.40
N LEU A 302 13.43 9.08 10.64
CA LEU A 302 14.52 8.45 11.39
C LEU A 302 14.22 6.99 11.73
N MET A 303 12.98 6.67 12.10
CA MET A 303 12.54 5.30 12.32
C MET A 303 12.69 4.46 11.05
N GLY A 304 12.40 5.04 9.88
CA GLY A 304 12.63 4.39 8.59
C GLY A 304 14.11 4.14 8.30
N LEU A 305 14.99 5.11 8.55
CA LEU A 305 16.45 4.93 8.42
C LEU A 305 16.96 3.79 9.33
N LEU A 306 16.47 3.73 10.58
CA LEU A 306 16.84 2.67 11.53
C LEU A 306 16.24 1.32 11.13
N ALA A 307 15.01 1.28 10.65
CA ALA A 307 14.33 0.07 10.18
C ALA A 307 14.98 -0.52 8.92
N GLY A 308 15.51 0.32 8.03
CA GLY A 308 16.23 -0.12 6.84
C GLY A 308 17.66 -0.57 7.12
N SER A 309 18.25 -0.16 8.25
CA SER A 309 19.66 -0.45 8.57
C SER A 309 19.86 -1.53 9.64
N ILE A 310 19.07 -1.53 10.72
CA ILE A 310 19.23 -2.48 11.83
C ILE A 310 18.78 -3.89 11.41
N PRO A 311 17.53 -4.12 10.98
CA PRO A 311 17.12 -5.40 10.37
C PRO A 311 18.00 -5.86 9.20
N TRP A 312 18.48 -4.94 8.36
CA TRP A 312 19.45 -5.28 7.31
C TRP A 312 20.74 -5.85 7.91
N PHE A 313 21.30 -5.19 8.93
CA PHE A 313 22.51 -5.65 9.62
C PHE A 313 22.29 -6.99 10.32
N THR A 314 21.15 -7.18 11.00
CA THR A 314 20.87 -8.45 11.69
C THR A 314 20.69 -9.59 10.70
N MET A 315 19.99 -9.36 9.59
CA MET A 315 19.70 -10.39 8.57
C MET A 315 20.91 -10.70 7.69
N MET A 316 21.63 -9.68 7.21
CA MET A 316 22.72 -9.86 6.23
C MET A 316 24.05 -10.21 6.89
N ILE A 317 24.30 -9.73 8.12
CA ILE A 317 25.60 -9.85 8.80
C ILE A 317 25.49 -10.75 10.03
N LEU A 318 24.61 -10.45 11.00
CA LEU A 318 24.58 -11.20 12.27
C LEU A 318 24.05 -12.63 12.12
N GLN A 319 23.06 -12.86 11.25
CA GLN A 319 22.49 -14.18 10.94
C GLN A 319 23.59 -15.21 10.61
N LYS A 320 24.63 -14.78 9.88
CA LYS A 320 25.74 -15.64 9.45
C LYS A 320 26.79 -15.85 10.54
N LYS A 321 26.89 -14.92 11.51
CA LYS A 321 27.93 -14.93 12.56
C LYS A 321 27.46 -15.60 13.85
N ILE A 322 26.18 -15.51 14.18
CA ILE A 322 25.64 -16.06 15.44
C ILE A 322 25.16 -17.49 15.18
N THR A 323 25.78 -18.45 15.86
CA THR A 323 25.49 -19.89 15.71
C THR A 323 24.01 -20.20 15.87
N LEU A 324 23.36 -19.67 16.91
CA LEU A 324 21.93 -19.88 17.16
C LEU A 324 21.06 -19.44 15.97
N LEU A 325 21.32 -18.24 15.45
CA LEU A 325 20.55 -17.68 14.32
C LEU A 325 20.77 -18.51 13.06
N ASN A 326 22.01 -18.88 12.76
CA ASN A 326 22.35 -19.67 11.57
C ASN A 326 21.76 -21.10 11.58
N HIS A 327 21.58 -21.69 12.76
CA HIS A 327 21.01 -23.04 12.88
C HIS A 327 19.50 -23.07 12.67
N ILE A 328 18.80 -21.98 12.96
CA ILE A 328 17.35 -21.89 12.83
C ILE A 328 17.01 -21.42 11.41
N ASP A 329 16.35 -22.30 10.66
CA ASP A 329 15.90 -22.01 9.29
C ASP A 329 14.57 -21.25 9.32
N ASP A 330 14.67 -19.94 9.47
CA ASP A 330 13.55 -19.01 9.30
C ASP A 330 13.40 -18.65 7.82
N THR A 331 12.40 -19.25 7.15
CA THR A 331 12.32 -19.28 5.67
C THR A 331 12.37 -17.91 5.01
N LEU A 332 11.62 -16.93 5.54
CA LEU A 332 11.54 -15.57 5.00
C LEU A 332 12.26 -14.54 5.88
N GLY A 333 12.89 -14.96 6.97
CA GLY A 333 13.53 -14.07 7.93
C GLY A 333 12.54 -13.27 8.78
N ILE A 334 11.40 -13.87 9.15
CA ILE A 334 10.34 -13.27 9.97
C ILE A 334 10.89 -12.75 11.32
N PHE A 335 11.92 -13.40 11.88
CA PHE A 335 12.63 -12.90 13.06
C PHE A 335 13.18 -11.49 12.83
N HIS A 336 13.84 -11.22 11.70
CA HIS A 336 14.43 -9.91 11.43
C HIS A 336 13.37 -8.89 11.02
N THR A 337 12.44 -9.31 10.17
CA THR A 337 11.44 -8.41 9.57
C THR A 337 10.31 -8.05 10.53
N HIS A 338 10.01 -8.93 11.50
CA HIS A 338 8.95 -8.73 12.48
C HIS A 338 9.44 -8.64 13.92
N ALA A 339 10.27 -9.58 14.42
CA ALA A 339 10.69 -9.52 15.83
C ALA A 339 11.68 -8.38 16.10
N VAL A 340 12.74 -8.26 15.30
CA VAL A 340 13.74 -7.19 15.43
C VAL A 340 13.12 -5.83 15.10
N ALA A 341 12.43 -5.71 13.95
CA ALA A 341 11.79 -4.46 13.56
C ALA A 341 10.65 -4.04 14.53
N GLY A 342 9.84 -4.98 15.03
CA GLY A 342 8.77 -4.71 15.99
C GLY A 342 9.31 -4.30 17.36
N SER A 343 10.38 -4.94 17.82
CA SER A 343 11.11 -4.53 19.04
C SER A 343 11.67 -3.12 18.90
N LEU A 344 12.34 -2.85 17.76
CA LEU A 344 12.89 -1.53 17.44
C LEU A 344 11.78 -0.47 17.45
N GLY A 345 10.66 -0.73 16.77
CA GLY A 345 9.51 0.15 16.74
C GLY A 345 8.96 0.46 18.12
N GLY A 346 8.76 -0.55 18.96
CA GLY A 346 8.23 -0.36 20.31
C GLY A 346 9.17 0.43 21.23
N ILE A 347 10.48 0.21 21.11
CA ILE A 347 11.51 1.00 21.83
C ILE A 347 11.49 2.45 21.34
N LEU A 348 11.45 2.67 20.03
CA LEU A 348 11.43 4.00 19.43
C LEU A 348 10.12 4.75 19.71
N ALA A 349 8.99 4.05 19.86
CA ALA A 349 7.75 4.64 20.38
C ALA A 349 7.97 5.17 21.81
N GLY A 350 8.60 4.41 22.70
CA GLY A 350 8.98 4.87 24.04
C GLY A 350 9.99 6.02 24.06
N LEU A 351 10.74 6.22 22.98
CA LEU A 351 11.67 7.33 22.82
C LEU A 351 11.00 8.59 22.25
N PHE A 352 10.18 8.44 21.22
CA PHE A 352 9.68 9.52 20.36
C PHE A 352 8.19 9.82 20.49
N ALA A 353 7.43 9.11 21.32
CA ALA A 353 6.01 9.39 21.54
C ALA A 353 5.81 10.84 22.01
N GLU A 354 5.03 11.59 21.25
CA GLU A 354 4.80 13.00 21.48
C GLU A 354 3.54 13.18 22.38
N PRO A 355 3.66 13.94 23.48
CA PRO A 355 2.56 14.31 24.39
C PRO A 355 1.18 14.61 23.78
N LYS A 356 1.09 15.58 22.87
CA LYS A 356 -0.18 15.97 22.24
C LYS A 356 -0.72 14.86 21.34
N LEU A 357 0.13 14.15 20.61
CA LEU A 357 -0.31 13.05 19.75
C LEU A 357 -0.83 11.85 20.56
N THR A 358 -0.13 11.48 21.63
CA THR A 358 -0.62 10.43 22.56
C THR A 358 -1.95 10.80 23.21
N ARG A 359 -2.15 12.07 23.59
CA ARG A 359 -3.45 12.57 24.05
C ARG A 359 -4.55 12.40 22.99
N ILE A 360 -4.27 12.74 21.74
CA ILE A 360 -5.23 12.65 20.63
C ILE A 360 -5.62 11.17 20.39
N PHE A 361 -4.66 10.25 20.46
CA PHE A 361 -4.91 8.83 20.23
C PHE A 361 -5.66 8.16 21.39
N TYR A 362 -5.14 8.27 22.63
CA TYR A 362 -5.72 7.58 23.79
C TYR A 362 -6.97 8.27 24.36
N LEU A 363 -7.14 9.57 24.10
CA LEU A 363 -8.25 10.39 24.63
C LEU A 363 -8.42 10.28 26.16
N VAL A 364 -7.33 10.10 26.90
CA VAL A 364 -7.33 10.04 28.37
C VAL A 364 -6.84 11.35 28.99
N GLU A 365 -7.39 11.70 30.15
CA GLU A 365 -7.01 12.91 30.90
C GLU A 365 -5.54 12.88 31.34
N ASP A 366 -5.04 11.69 31.69
CA ASP A 366 -3.73 11.48 32.30
C ASP A 366 -2.61 11.24 31.24
N TRP A 367 -2.81 11.71 30.00
CA TRP A 367 -1.96 11.44 28.81
C TRP A 367 -0.45 11.65 29.01
N GLN A 368 -0.06 12.44 30.01
CA GLN A 368 1.34 12.70 30.37
C GLN A 368 2.12 11.41 30.67
N HIS A 369 1.43 10.35 31.09
CA HIS A 369 2.05 9.05 31.34
C HIS A 369 2.55 8.36 30.07
N TYR A 370 2.12 8.77 28.87
CA TYR A 370 2.57 8.23 27.58
C TYR A 370 3.70 9.05 26.92
N SER A 371 4.30 10.02 27.64
CA SER A 371 5.36 10.85 27.08
C SER A 371 6.64 10.05 26.82
N GLY A 372 7.10 10.05 25.56
CA GLY A 372 8.37 9.44 25.18
C GLY A 372 9.57 10.15 25.83
N LEU A 373 10.70 9.43 25.97
CA LEU A 373 11.89 9.92 26.68
C LEU A 373 12.44 11.23 26.11
N ALA A 374 12.47 11.42 24.79
CA ALA A 374 12.97 12.65 24.17
C ALA A 374 12.16 13.88 24.61
N TYR A 375 10.83 13.76 24.67
CA TYR A 375 9.95 14.83 25.14
C TYR A 375 9.95 14.95 26.66
N GLY A 376 10.12 13.85 27.39
CA GLY A 376 10.33 13.87 28.84
C GLY A 376 11.56 14.70 29.22
N ILE A 377 12.69 14.53 28.52
CA ILE A 377 13.90 15.36 28.70
C ILE A 377 13.61 16.82 28.35
N LYS A 378 13.00 17.07 27.18
CA LYS A 378 12.71 18.43 26.71
C LYS A 378 11.77 19.21 27.65
N ASN A 379 10.79 18.55 28.25
CA ASN A 379 9.73 19.18 29.04
C ASN A 379 10.01 19.13 30.56
N GLY A 380 11.20 18.67 30.99
CA GLY A 380 11.55 18.57 32.42
C GLY A 380 10.91 17.39 33.17
N ALA A 381 10.32 16.42 32.45
CA ALA A 381 9.68 15.21 32.97
C ALA A 381 10.50 13.94 32.65
N THR A 382 11.83 14.01 32.78
CA THR A 382 12.76 12.93 32.37
C THR A 382 12.45 11.59 33.04
N ALA A 383 12.09 11.58 34.32
CA ALA A 383 11.72 10.36 35.04
C ALA A 383 10.49 9.66 34.43
N ALA A 384 9.50 10.44 33.99
CA ALA A 384 8.33 9.90 33.28
C ALA A 384 8.73 9.31 31.92
N GLY A 385 9.63 9.99 31.20
CA GLY A 385 10.20 9.47 29.95
C GLY A 385 10.93 8.14 30.10
N PHE A 386 11.76 7.99 31.15
CA PHE A 386 12.42 6.71 31.45
C PHE A 386 11.42 5.63 31.89
N LYS A 387 10.40 6.00 32.65
CA LYS A 387 9.30 5.10 33.02
C LYS A 387 8.63 4.57 31.75
N GLN A 388 8.32 5.44 30.78
CA GLN A 388 7.70 5.02 29.53
C GLN A 388 8.58 4.06 28.74
N LEU A 389 9.88 4.37 28.58
CA LEU A 389 10.83 3.46 27.94
C LEU A 389 10.92 2.10 28.68
N GLY A 390 10.91 2.12 30.00
CA GLY A 390 10.89 0.91 30.83
C GLY A 390 9.62 0.06 30.62
N ILE A 391 8.45 0.69 30.48
CA ILE A 391 7.18 0.00 30.16
C ILE A 391 7.26 -0.65 28.78
N GLN A 392 7.82 0.04 27.76
CA GLN A 392 8.01 -0.55 26.44
C GLN A 392 8.90 -1.79 26.48
N VAL A 393 10.01 -1.72 27.23
CA VAL A 393 10.92 -2.88 27.41
C VAL A 393 10.21 -4.01 28.16
N LEU A 394 9.42 -3.71 29.18
CA LEU A 394 8.64 -4.71 29.91
C LEU A 394 7.62 -5.41 28.99
N GLY A 395 6.87 -4.64 28.19
CA GLY A 395 5.93 -5.19 27.21
C GLY A 395 6.63 -6.07 26.16
N MET A 396 7.77 -5.61 25.64
CA MET A 396 8.61 -6.37 24.72
C MET A 396 9.07 -7.71 25.33
N VAL A 397 9.63 -7.69 26.54
CA VAL A 397 10.09 -8.90 27.24
C VAL A 397 8.92 -9.84 27.52
N PHE A 398 7.77 -9.33 27.97
CA PHE A 398 6.57 -10.12 28.19
C PHE A 398 6.15 -10.88 26.92
N VAL A 399 6.04 -10.19 25.78
CA VAL A 399 5.64 -10.81 24.51
C VAL A 399 6.68 -11.82 24.03
N ILE A 400 7.98 -11.53 24.16
CA ILE A 400 9.05 -12.48 23.83
C ILE A 400 8.91 -13.76 24.67
N CYS A 401 8.83 -13.62 26.00
CA CYS A 401 8.74 -14.76 26.91
C CYS A 401 7.47 -15.59 26.67
N LEU A 402 6.33 -14.92 26.52
CA LEU A 402 5.06 -15.57 26.22
C LEU A 402 5.17 -16.42 24.95
N ASN A 403 5.69 -15.86 23.86
CA ASN A 403 5.76 -16.56 22.60
C ASN A 403 6.81 -17.68 22.58
N VAL A 404 7.97 -17.51 23.22
CA VAL A 404 8.93 -18.60 23.34
C VAL A 404 8.32 -19.78 24.11
N VAL A 405 7.65 -19.51 25.23
CA VAL A 405 7.10 -20.57 26.10
C VAL A 405 5.87 -21.22 25.45
N VAL A 406 4.86 -20.43 25.08
CA VAL A 406 3.58 -20.95 24.57
C VAL A 406 3.76 -21.63 23.23
N THR A 407 4.52 -21.04 22.29
CA THR A 407 4.78 -21.69 21.00
C THR A 407 5.53 -23.02 21.19
N SER A 408 6.48 -23.08 22.13
CA SER A 408 7.19 -24.33 22.43
C SER A 408 6.26 -25.41 22.98
N ILE A 409 5.36 -25.06 23.90
CA ILE A 409 4.36 -25.99 24.44
C ILE A 409 3.43 -26.49 23.33
N ILE A 410 2.96 -25.60 22.45
CA ILE A 410 2.08 -25.96 21.33
C ILE A 410 2.80 -26.89 20.35
N CYS A 411 4.02 -26.55 19.93
CA CYS A 411 4.82 -27.40 19.04
C CYS A 411 5.09 -28.77 19.66
N TRP A 412 5.46 -28.81 20.94
CA TRP A 412 5.64 -30.07 21.67
C TRP A 412 4.36 -30.90 21.69
N PHE A 413 3.21 -30.30 22.02
CA PHE A 413 1.92 -30.98 22.05
C PHE A 413 1.52 -31.54 20.68
N ILE A 414 1.60 -30.74 19.62
CA ILE A 414 1.24 -31.18 18.26
C ILE A 414 2.15 -32.32 17.80
N LYS A 415 3.45 -32.27 18.12
CA LYS A 415 4.43 -33.31 17.77
C LYS A 415 4.05 -34.69 18.34
N LEU A 416 3.28 -34.76 19.43
CA LEU A 416 2.79 -36.02 19.99
C LEU A 416 1.74 -36.71 19.09
N VAL A 417 1.06 -35.96 18.22
CA VAL A 417 -0.06 -36.45 17.40
C VAL A 417 0.31 -36.47 15.91
N VAL A 418 0.99 -35.42 15.42
CA VAL A 418 1.35 -35.25 14.01
C VAL A 418 2.80 -34.75 13.91
N PRO A 419 3.62 -35.28 13.00
CA PRO A 419 4.94 -34.72 12.72
C PRO A 419 4.85 -33.23 12.36
N LEU A 420 5.64 -32.39 13.01
CA LEU A 420 5.65 -30.95 12.72
C LEU A 420 6.22 -30.64 11.33
N ARG A 421 7.20 -31.44 10.90
CA ARG A 421 7.94 -31.28 9.64
C ARG A 421 7.58 -32.42 8.69
N LEU A 422 7.49 -32.11 7.42
CA LEU A 422 7.47 -33.10 6.35
C LEU A 422 8.78 -33.92 6.33
N SER A 423 8.72 -35.15 5.86
CA SER A 423 9.91 -35.97 5.63
C SER A 423 10.78 -35.36 4.52
N ASP A 424 12.08 -35.72 4.48
CA ASP A 424 12.98 -35.17 3.45
C ASP A 424 12.55 -35.55 2.02
N GLU A 425 11.93 -36.73 1.83
CA GLU A 425 11.36 -37.14 0.55
C GLU A 425 10.12 -36.31 0.17
N GLU A 426 9.21 -36.06 1.11
CA GLU A 426 8.05 -35.19 0.88
C GLU A 426 8.48 -33.74 0.61
N ILE A 427 9.50 -33.21 1.28
CA ILE A 427 10.05 -31.86 1.02
C ILE A 427 10.67 -31.76 -0.37
N LYS A 428 11.26 -32.86 -0.85
CA LYS A 428 11.85 -32.95 -2.19
C LYS A 428 10.77 -32.92 -3.27
N VAL A 429 9.71 -33.69 -3.12
CA VAL A 429 8.56 -33.73 -4.05
C VAL A 429 7.71 -32.45 -3.94
N GLY A 430 7.42 -32.01 -2.72
CA GLY A 430 6.73 -30.76 -2.42
C GLY A 430 5.20 -30.87 -2.41
N ASP A 431 4.54 -29.96 -3.13
CA ASP A 431 3.09 -29.79 -3.14
C ASP A 431 2.36 -31.04 -3.63
N ASP A 432 2.91 -31.77 -4.61
CA ASP A 432 2.32 -33.03 -5.09
C ASP A 432 2.25 -34.10 -3.98
N ALA A 433 3.30 -34.23 -3.17
CA ALA A 433 3.27 -35.14 -2.02
C ALA A 433 2.30 -34.69 -0.91
N THR A 434 2.07 -33.38 -0.79
CA THR A 434 1.25 -32.82 0.30
C THR A 434 -0.24 -32.77 -0.07
N HIS A 435 -0.55 -32.40 -1.31
CA HIS A 435 -1.88 -32.05 -1.80
C HIS A 435 -2.29 -32.81 -3.06
N GLY A 436 -1.37 -33.47 -3.76
CA GLY A 436 -1.63 -34.09 -5.07
C GLY A 436 -1.81 -33.07 -6.20
N GLU A 437 -1.26 -31.86 -6.02
CA GLU A 437 -1.43 -30.73 -6.93
C GLU A 437 -0.07 -30.08 -7.26
N GLU A 438 0.06 -29.56 -8.48
CA GLU A 438 1.17 -28.70 -8.87
C GLU A 438 0.70 -27.26 -9.08
N ALA A 439 1.51 -26.29 -8.65
CA ALA A 439 1.20 -24.87 -8.80
C ALA A 439 1.06 -24.39 -10.26
N TYR A 440 1.78 -25.03 -11.20
CA TYR A 440 1.77 -24.68 -12.61
C TYR A 440 1.59 -25.92 -13.47
N ALA A 441 0.46 -25.99 -14.18
CA ALA A 441 0.22 -26.97 -15.22
C ALA A 441 1.01 -26.58 -16.49
N LEU A 442 2.33 -26.78 -16.49
CA LEU A 442 3.18 -26.65 -17.68
C LEU A 442 3.13 -27.96 -18.48
N TRP A 443 1.93 -28.38 -18.89
CA TRP A 443 1.77 -29.51 -19.79
C TRP A 443 2.01 -28.98 -21.20
N GLY A 444 2.99 -29.53 -21.91
CA GLY A 444 3.08 -29.34 -23.35
C GLY A 444 1.80 -29.87 -23.98
N ASP A 445 1.23 -29.14 -24.95
CA ASP A 445 0.07 -29.57 -25.72
C ASP A 445 0.26 -31.03 -26.21
N GLY A 446 -0.36 -32.01 -25.54
CA GLY A 446 -0.37 -33.40 -26.03
C GLY A 446 -0.32 -34.53 -24.99
N GLU A 447 0.06 -34.34 -23.73
CA GLU A 447 0.07 -35.44 -22.76
C GLU A 447 -1.25 -35.54 -21.99
N LYS A 448 -1.91 -36.69 -22.14
CA LYS A 448 -3.18 -37.01 -21.47
C LYS A 448 -2.91 -37.34 -20.01
N PHE A 449 -3.63 -36.63 -19.14
CA PHE A 449 -3.74 -36.89 -17.71
C PHE A 449 -4.10 -38.37 -17.45
N ASP A 450 -3.29 -39.06 -16.63
CA ASP A 450 -3.62 -40.40 -16.15
C ASP A 450 -4.68 -40.31 -15.05
N GLN A 451 -5.79 -41.02 -15.24
CA GLN A 451 -6.86 -41.09 -14.25
C GLN A 451 -6.49 -42.15 -13.22
N SER A 452 -6.12 -41.74 -12.00
CA SER A 452 -6.24 -42.63 -10.85
C SER A 452 -7.03 -42.01 -9.71
N LYS A 453 -8.29 -42.50 -9.64
CA LYS A 453 -9.14 -42.76 -8.47
C LYS A 453 -9.25 -41.66 -7.41
N HIS A 454 -10.33 -40.89 -7.49
CA HIS A 454 -11.27 -40.76 -6.36
C HIS A 454 -12.65 -40.36 -6.88
N ASN A 455 -13.58 -41.31 -6.83
CA ASN A 455 -15.01 -41.03 -6.97
C ASN A 455 -15.78 -42.02 -6.08
N THR A 456 -16.35 -41.51 -4.99
CA THR A 456 -17.55 -42.07 -4.37
C THR A 456 -18.31 -40.90 -3.75
N GLY A 457 -19.38 -40.49 -4.42
CA GLY A 457 -20.30 -39.49 -3.93
C GLY A 457 -21.33 -40.06 -2.95
N HIS A 458 -22.05 -39.13 -2.31
CA HIS A 458 -23.45 -39.15 -1.88
C HIS A 458 -23.71 -37.68 -1.45
N GLY A 459 -24.76 -36.98 -1.85
CA GLY A 459 -26.17 -37.34 -1.93
C GLY A 459 -26.90 -36.25 -1.14
N VAL A 460 -27.61 -35.37 -1.84
CA VAL A 460 -28.39 -34.26 -1.27
C VAL A 460 -29.74 -34.80 -0.82
N ASP A 461 -30.19 -34.44 0.37
CA ASP A 461 -31.62 -34.30 0.72
C ASP A 461 -31.78 -33.34 1.90
N GLY A 462 -32.73 -32.40 1.79
CA GLY A 462 -33.04 -31.39 2.80
C GLY A 462 -34.15 -31.81 3.76
N ILE A 463 -34.39 -30.99 4.80
CA ILE A 463 -35.67 -30.85 5.52
C ILE A 463 -35.71 -29.47 6.20
N ILE A 464 -36.83 -28.77 5.99
CA ILE A 464 -37.35 -27.61 6.73
C ILE A 464 -38.40 -28.12 7.72
N LEU A 465 -38.48 -27.58 8.95
CA LEU A 465 -39.75 -27.26 9.65
C LEU A 465 -39.56 -26.50 11.00
N ALA A 466 -40.08 -25.25 10.96
CA ALA A 466 -40.91 -24.49 11.90
C ALA A 466 -40.90 -24.69 13.45
N LEU A 467 -40.66 -23.54 14.11
CA LEU A 467 -41.48 -22.80 15.11
C LEU A 467 -41.97 -23.44 16.43
N GLY A 468 -41.72 -22.70 17.52
CA GLY A 468 -42.47 -22.73 18.78
C GLY A 468 -42.13 -21.52 19.68
N ASP A 469 -43.07 -20.59 19.83
CA ASP A 469 -43.07 -19.39 20.68
C ASP A 469 -43.03 -19.68 22.21
N ARG A 470 -42.50 -18.74 23.01
CA ARG A 470 -43.28 -17.83 23.91
C ARG A 470 -42.44 -17.12 25.00
N THR A 471 -42.47 -15.77 24.98
CA THR A 471 -42.67 -14.74 26.07
C THR A 471 -42.03 -14.91 27.47
N MET A 472 -41.79 -13.89 28.32
CA MET A 472 -41.57 -12.42 28.38
C MET A 472 -41.36 -12.09 29.89
N GLU A 473 -40.97 -10.85 30.22
CA GLU A 473 -41.03 -10.17 31.56
C GLU A 473 -39.91 -10.44 32.61
N LEU A 474 -39.43 -9.50 33.44
CA LEU A 474 -39.55 -8.02 33.59
C LEU A 474 -38.49 -7.55 34.64
N LEU A 475 -37.89 -6.35 34.39
CA LEU A 475 -37.31 -5.29 35.25
C LEU A 475 -36.99 -5.50 36.76
N HIS A 476 -35.86 -4.93 37.25
CA HIS A 476 -35.82 -3.63 38.00
C HIS A 476 -34.40 -3.13 38.38
N ASP A 477 -34.30 -1.79 38.45
CA ASP A 477 -33.25 -0.83 38.82
C ASP A 477 -32.13 -1.19 39.84
N ILE A 478 -31.03 -0.42 39.78
CA ILE A 478 -30.66 0.56 40.85
C ILE A 478 -29.67 1.61 40.32
N ARG A 479 -29.92 2.86 40.72
CA ARG A 479 -29.22 4.11 40.46
C ARG A 479 -28.49 4.53 41.75
N ASN A 480 -27.29 5.14 41.65
CA ASN A 480 -26.86 6.42 42.29
C ASN A 480 -25.41 6.51 42.82
N PHE A 481 -24.74 7.57 42.32
CA PHE A 481 -23.93 8.62 42.98
C PHE A 481 -22.60 8.37 43.74
N ALA A 482 -21.54 9.07 43.31
CA ALA A 482 -20.77 10.12 44.05
C ALA A 482 -19.52 10.56 43.21
N MET A 483 -19.43 11.80 42.70
CA MET A 483 -18.78 13.03 43.21
C MET A 483 -17.23 13.09 43.29
N SER A 484 -16.68 13.83 42.30
CA SER A 484 -15.63 14.89 42.31
C SER A 484 -14.30 14.75 43.08
N LEU A 485 -13.20 15.05 42.37
CA LEU A 485 -12.22 16.08 42.80
C LEU A 485 -11.53 16.73 41.59
N ASP A 486 -11.47 18.06 41.59
CA ASP A 486 -10.95 18.95 40.53
C ASP A 486 -9.42 18.93 40.41
N LEU A 487 -8.91 18.99 39.17
CA LEU A 487 -7.59 19.55 38.85
C LEU A 487 -7.69 20.51 37.65
N CYS A 488 -7.20 21.72 37.89
CA CYS A 488 -7.34 22.90 37.06
C CYS A 488 -6.61 22.75 35.71
N VAL A 489 -7.35 22.58 34.62
CA VAL A 489 -6.86 22.75 33.24
C VAL A 489 -7.45 24.03 32.67
N VAL A 490 -6.60 24.86 32.08
CA VAL A 490 -6.94 26.10 31.38
C VAL A 490 -8.02 25.82 30.33
N LYS A 491 -9.29 26.14 30.64
CA LYS A 491 -10.40 26.14 29.69
C LYS A 491 -10.19 27.28 28.70
N GLN A 492 -9.64 26.94 27.54
CA GLN A 492 -9.89 27.72 26.33
C GLN A 492 -11.42 27.69 26.12
N ILE A 493 -12.06 28.84 26.05
CA ILE A 493 -13.52 28.95 25.88
C ILE A 493 -13.87 28.38 24.50
N MET A 494 -14.18 27.08 24.45
CA MET A 494 -14.70 26.44 23.24
C MET A 494 -16.17 26.83 23.05
N PRO A 495 -16.65 26.99 21.82
CA PRO A 495 -18.07 27.18 21.54
C PRO A 495 -18.89 26.05 22.20
N ASN A 496 -20.08 26.37 22.72
CA ASN A 496 -20.92 25.36 23.35
C ASN A 496 -21.58 24.48 22.26
N TYR A 497 -21.13 23.23 22.15
CA TYR A 497 -21.67 22.19 21.24
C TYR A 497 -22.62 21.21 21.95
N ASP A 498 -23.15 21.53 23.13
CA ASP A 498 -24.00 20.61 23.90
C ASP A 498 -25.32 20.26 23.21
N TRP A 499 -25.72 21.05 22.21
CA TRP A 499 -26.89 20.80 21.37
C TRP A 499 -26.65 19.73 20.28
N LEU A 500 -25.38 19.39 19.99
CA LEU A 500 -25.04 18.31 19.07
C LEU A 500 -25.08 16.94 19.78
N PRO A 501 -25.63 15.90 19.13
CA PRO A 501 -25.49 14.51 19.59
C PRO A 501 -24.02 14.11 19.80
N ALA A 502 -23.76 13.22 20.75
CA ALA A 502 -22.40 12.87 21.18
C ALA A 502 -21.49 12.34 20.05
N ASN A 503 -22.06 11.66 19.05
CA ASN A 503 -21.37 11.15 17.86
C ASN A 503 -20.92 12.24 16.87
N LEU A 504 -21.46 13.46 16.99
CA LEU A 504 -21.16 14.62 16.15
C LEU A 504 -20.37 15.71 16.89
N LYS A 505 -20.13 15.56 18.20
CA LYS A 505 -19.39 16.55 18.98
C LYS A 505 -17.90 16.59 18.56
N PRO A 506 -17.34 17.78 18.29
CA PRO A 506 -15.91 17.94 18.06
C PRO A 506 -15.07 17.55 19.28
N ASN A 507 -13.83 17.16 19.02
CA ASN A 507 -12.79 16.90 20.04
C ASN A 507 -11.39 17.16 19.45
N ASP A 508 -10.32 16.92 20.22
CA ASP A 508 -8.95 17.20 19.75
C ASP A 508 -8.55 16.38 18.51
N ALA A 509 -9.07 15.15 18.37
CA ALA A 509 -8.84 14.29 17.20
C ALA A 509 -9.72 14.69 16.02
N SER A 510 -10.91 15.20 16.29
CA SER A 510 -11.95 15.57 15.35
C SER A 510 -12.39 17.02 15.59
N PRO A 511 -11.56 18.01 15.20
CA PRO A 511 -11.88 19.42 15.41
C PRO A 511 -13.15 19.84 14.66
N ASP A 512 -13.70 20.99 15.02
CA ASP A 512 -14.99 21.49 14.52
C ASP A 512 -15.06 21.70 13.00
N TRP A 513 -13.92 21.96 12.36
CA TRP A 513 -13.80 22.06 10.91
C TRP A 513 -13.67 20.72 10.18
N LEU A 514 -13.44 19.59 10.88
CA LEU A 514 -13.20 18.30 10.24
C LEU A 514 -14.52 17.63 9.85
N ASN A 515 -14.69 17.34 8.57
CA ASN A 515 -15.74 16.43 8.11
C ASN A 515 -15.20 15.00 8.06
N LYS A 516 -15.69 14.15 8.96
CA LYS A 516 -15.29 12.74 9.06
C LYS A 516 -15.63 11.93 7.81
N ALA A 517 -16.75 12.20 7.14
CA ALA A 517 -17.13 11.48 5.93
C ALA A 517 -16.21 11.85 4.75
N ASP A 518 -15.88 13.14 4.62
CA ASP A 518 -14.94 13.61 3.60
C ASP A 518 -13.55 13.04 3.84
N ASN A 519 -13.07 13.07 5.09
CA ASN A 519 -11.76 12.50 5.42
C ASN A 519 -11.74 10.98 5.20
N ALA A 520 -12.78 10.24 5.61
CA ALA A 520 -12.91 8.81 5.36
C ALA A 520 -12.85 8.47 3.86
N TRP A 521 -13.58 9.22 3.04
CA TRP A 521 -13.54 9.07 1.59
C TRP A 521 -12.16 9.39 1.03
N GLN A 522 -11.52 10.45 1.49
CA GLN A 522 -10.21 10.84 0.97
C GLN A 522 -9.11 9.84 1.30
N LEU A 523 -9.12 9.28 2.51
CA LEU A 523 -8.20 8.20 2.89
C LEU A 523 -8.45 6.94 2.04
N THR A 524 -9.71 6.63 1.76
CA THR A 524 -10.09 5.54 0.85
C THR A 524 -9.59 5.80 -0.57
N ALA A 525 -9.85 6.99 -1.11
CA ALA A 525 -9.46 7.42 -2.44
C ALA A 525 -7.93 7.38 -2.63
N ALA A 526 -7.17 7.94 -1.69
CA ALA A 526 -5.70 7.89 -1.70
C ALA A 526 -5.18 6.44 -1.72
N THR A 527 -5.82 5.55 -0.96
CA THR A 527 -5.45 4.13 -0.92
C THR A 527 -5.72 3.42 -2.24
N LEU A 528 -6.85 3.70 -2.88
CA LEU A 528 -7.18 3.17 -4.21
C LEU A 528 -6.17 3.61 -5.27
N VAL A 529 -5.73 4.87 -5.25
CA VAL A 529 -4.66 5.37 -6.15
C VAL A 529 -3.31 4.74 -5.81
N GLY A 530 -3.02 4.52 -4.54
CA GLY A 530 -1.86 3.73 -4.10
C GLY A 530 -1.88 2.30 -4.67
N ILE A 531 -3.05 1.64 -4.70
CA ILE A 531 -3.24 0.31 -5.29
C ILE A 531 -3.02 0.33 -6.82
N GLN A 532 -3.39 1.41 -7.51
CA GLN A 532 -3.05 1.56 -8.93
C GLN A 532 -1.54 1.54 -9.14
N SER A 533 -0.78 2.17 -8.25
CA SER A 533 0.68 2.26 -8.35
C SER A 533 1.38 0.95 -7.99
N MET A 534 1.13 0.39 -6.79
CA MET A 534 1.91 -0.73 -6.25
C MET A 534 1.33 -2.10 -6.54
N PRO A 535 0.01 -2.33 -6.42
CA PRO A 535 -0.62 -3.30 -7.29
C PRO A 535 -0.31 -3.18 -8.76
N GLY A 536 -1.06 -2.22 -9.32
CA GLY A 536 -1.48 -2.23 -10.70
C GLY A 536 -0.31 -2.10 -11.65
N LEU A 537 0.46 -1.02 -11.53
CA LEU A 537 1.55 -0.72 -12.46
C LEU A 537 2.76 -1.64 -12.29
N VAL A 538 3.07 -2.08 -11.05
CA VAL A 538 4.12 -3.08 -10.82
C VAL A 538 3.80 -4.38 -11.56
N ILE A 539 2.57 -4.88 -11.43
CA ILE A 539 2.13 -6.08 -12.13
C ILE A 539 2.07 -5.84 -13.64
N LEU A 540 1.41 -4.75 -14.06
CA LEU A 540 1.22 -4.44 -15.48
C LEU A 540 2.57 -4.34 -16.19
N TYR A 541 3.51 -3.57 -15.66
CA TYR A 541 4.82 -3.36 -16.26
C TYR A 541 5.70 -4.60 -16.18
N GLY A 542 5.67 -5.34 -15.07
CA GLY A 542 6.38 -6.60 -14.95
C GLY A 542 5.91 -7.66 -15.93
N SER A 543 4.63 -7.67 -16.29
CA SER A 543 4.01 -8.75 -17.10
C SER A 543 3.87 -8.44 -18.59
N ILE A 544 3.83 -7.17 -18.98
CA ILE A 544 3.69 -6.73 -20.39
C ILE A 544 5.02 -6.73 -21.16
N VAL A 545 6.15 -6.65 -20.47
CA VAL A 545 7.47 -6.68 -21.10
C VAL A 545 7.93 -8.11 -21.38
N LYS A 546 9.06 -8.30 -22.08
CA LYS A 546 9.68 -9.63 -22.20
C LYS A 546 10.14 -10.12 -20.82
N LYS A 547 10.12 -11.45 -20.61
CA LYS A 547 10.54 -12.10 -19.35
C LYS A 547 11.87 -11.57 -18.81
N LYS A 548 12.85 -11.32 -19.70
CA LYS A 548 14.18 -10.84 -19.35
C LYS A 548 14.24 -9.42 -18.76
N TRP A 549 13.14 -8.66 -18.76
CA TRP A 549 13.10 -7.27 -18.23
C TRP A 549 12.01 -7.04 -17.19
N ALA A 550 11.32 -8.10 -16.79
CA ALA A 550 10.14 -8.04 -15.96
C ALA A 550 10.47 -7.54 -14.54
N VAL A 551 11.58 -8.00 -13.96
CA VAL A 551 12.00 -7.61 -12.61
C VAL A 551 12.38 -6.14 -12.57
N ASN A 552 13.26 -5.69 -13.47
CA ASN A 552 13.68 -4.29 -13.54
C ASN A 552 12.48 -3.36 -13.78
N SER A 553 11.55 -3.76 -14.66
CA SER A 553 10.35 -2.96 -14.96
C SER A 553 9.43 -2.79 -13.75
N ALA A 554 9.15 -3.88 -13.04
CA ALA A 554 8.36 -3.85 -11.81
C ALA A 554 9.08 -3.05 -10.71
N PHE A 555 10.40 -3.18 -10.62
CA PHE A 555 11.19 -2.51 -9.60
C PHE A 555 11.34 -1.01 -9.82
N MET A 556 11.43 -0.56 -11.07
CA MET A 556 11.41 0.87 -11.41
C MET A 556 10.17 1.56 -10.82
N ALA A 557 9.01 0.89 -10.85
CA ALA A 557 7.78 1.41 -10.26
C ALA A 557 7.86 1.48 -8.72
N LEU A 558 8.30 0.39 -8.07
CA LEU A 558 8.47 0.32 -6.61
C LEU A 558 9.43 1.41 -6.08
N TYR A 559 10.58 1.56 -6.73
CA TYR A 559 11.54 2.61 -6.39
C TYR A 559 10.95 4.01 -6.56
N ALA A 560 10.26 4.25 -7.69
CA ALA A 560 9.69 5.57 -7.97
C ALA A 560 8.67 5.98 -6.90
N PHE A 561 7.82 5.06 -6.47
CA PHE A 561 6.84 5.31 -5.40
C PHE A 561 7.52 5.71 -4.07
N ALA A 562 8.55 4.97 -3.66
CA ALA A 562 9.30 5.25 -2.42
C ALA A 562 10.07 6.59 -2.51
N SER A 563 10.82 6.79 -3.59
CA SER A 563 11.67 7.97 -3.81
C SER A 563 10.83 9.25 -3.91
N VAL A 564 9.70 9.18 -4.63
CA VAL A 564 8.77 10.31 -4.72
C VAL A 564 8.23 10.67 -3.34
N LEU A 565 7.84 9.72 -2.49
CA LEU A 565 7.29 10.05 -1.17
C LEU A 565 8.28 10.82 -0.30
N VAL A 566 9.53 10.35 -0.21
CA VAL A 566 10.55 11.00 0.61
C VAL A 566 10.84 12.41 0.10
N CYS A 567 10.99 12.59 -1.21
CA CYS A 567 11.18 13.91 -1.82
C CYS A 567 9.94 14.80 -1.64
N TRP A 568 8.74 14.22 -1.74
CA TRP A 568 7.47 14.93 -1.63
C TRP A 568 7.29 15.57 -0.25
N VAL A 569 7.53 14.81 0.81
CA VAL A 569 7.41 15.34 2.18
C VAL A 569 8.57 16.23 2.58
N ALA A 570 9.75 16.05 1.97
CA ALA A 570 10.93 16.86 2.26
C ALA A 570 10.90 18.24 1.58
N TRP A 571 10.43 18.33 0.32
CA TRP A 571 10.29 19.61 -0.39
C TRP A 571 9.17 19.66 -1.44
N GLY A 572 8.84 18.53 -2.09
CA GLY A 572 7.95 18.50 -3.26
C GLY A 572 6.57 19.08 -3.01
N TYR A 573 5.93 18.76 -1.87
CA TYR A 573 4.61 19.28 -1.53
C TYR A 573 4.60 20.80 -1.40
N GLN A 574 5.61 21.39 -0.73
CA GLN A 574 5.66 22.85 -0.55
C GLN A 574 6.01 23.58 -1.86
N PHE A 575 6.78 22.95 -2.76
CA PHE A 575 6.97 23.46 -4.12
C PHE A 575 5.67 23.44 -4.95
N SER A 576 4.81 22.44 -4.76
CA SER A 576 3.54 22.35 -5.49
C SER A 576 2.43 23.22 -4.88
N PHE A 577 2.27 23.21 -3.55
CA PHE A 577 1.09 23.75 -2.85
C PHE A 577 1.43 24.67 -1.68
N GLY A 578 2.71 25.01 -1.48
CA GLY A 578 3.15 25.86 -0.39
C GLY A 578 2.77 27.33 -0.58
N ASN A 579 2.49 28.02 0.54
CA ASN A 579 2.08 29.43 0.52
C ASN A 579 3.21 30.42 0.21
N LYS A 580 4.47 29.99 0.34
CA LYS A 580 5.63 30.81 0.02
C LYS A 580 5.83 30.77 -1.49
N LYS A 581 5.77 31.91 -2.17
CA LYS A 581 6.08 32.00 -3.60
C LYS A 581 7.60 32.07 -3.80
N PHE A 582 8.15 31.26 -4.70
CA PHE A 582 9.57 31.31 -5.05
C PHE A 582 9.78 31.83 -6.47
N LEU A 583 9.12 31.20 -7.45
CA LEU A 583 9.04 31.68 -8.84
C LEU A 583 7.57 31.90 -9.23
N PRO A 584 7.28 32.58 -10.36
CA PRO A 584 5.90 32.75 -10.83
C PRO A 584 5.13 31.43 -11.02
N PHE A 585 5.86 30.34 -11.27
CA PHE A 585 5.34 29.01 -11.58
C PHE A 585 5.81 27.93 -10.58
N LEU A 586 6.37 28.31 -9.43
CA LEU A 586 6.88 27.37 -8.42
C LEU A 586 6.78 27.93 -7.00
N GLY A 587 6.32 27.09 -6.07
CA GLY A 587 6.31 27.37 -4.63
C GLY A 587 7.72 27.37 -4.01
N GLY A 588 7.81 27.81 -2.77
CA GLY A 588 9.06 27.88 -2.01
C GLY A 588 9.40 26.59 -1.29
N PRO A 589 10.71 26.35 -1.03
CA PRO A 589 11.14 25.11 -0.42
C PRO A 589 10.64 25.03 1.03
N GLY A 590 10.25 23.83 1.46
CA GLY A 590 9.84 23.58 2.83
C GLY A 590 9.44 22.13 3.07
N VAL A 591 9.50 21.71 4.34
CA VAL A 591 9.15 20.35 4.76
C VAL A 591 7.66 20.26 5.11
N ALA A 592 6.99 19.20 4.66
CA ALA A 592 5.60 18.89 4.94
C ALA A 592 5.45 17.81 6.05
N LEU A 593 6.26 17.89 7.11
CA LEU A 593 6.28 16.93 8.22
C LEU A 593 6.07 17.58 9.60
N GLY A 594 5.85 18.90 9.65
CA GLY A 594 5.63 19.61 10.91
C GLY A 594 4.29 19.23 11.52
N GLN A 595 4.29 18.79 12.80
CA GLN A 595 3.07 18.37 13.50
C GLN A 595 1.94 19.41 13.44
N LYS A 596 2.26 20.69 13.68
CA LYS A 596 1.26 21.77 13.61
C LYS A 596 0.62 21.85 12.22
N PHE A 597 1.45 21.87 11.18
CA PHE A 597 0.98 21.93 9.79
C PHE A 597 0.09 20.73 9.46
N LEU A 598 0.52 19.51 9.79
CA LEU A 598 -0.18 18.27 9.44
C LEU A 598 -1.56 18.10 10.10
N LEU A 599 -1.73 18.61 11.32
CA LEU A 599 -2.99 18.54 12.07
C LEU A 599 -3.96 19.68 11.74
N GLU A 600 -3.52 20.74 11.05
CA GLU A 600 -4.37 21.83 10.60
C GLU A 600 -5.20 21.44 9.37
N GLN A 601 -6.28 22.19 9.12
CA GLN A 601 -7.11 22.03 7.93
C GLN A 601 -6.29 22.26 6.65
N ALA A 602 -6.55 21.45 5.63
CA ALA A 602 -6.00 21.64 4.30
C ALA A 602 -6.48 22.95 3.65
N PHE A 603 -5.75 23.41 2.63
CA PHE A 603 -6.11 24.63 1.89
C PHE A 603 -7.43 24.48 1.11
N SER A 604 -7.89 23.25 0.89
CA SER A 604 -9.16 22.90 0.25
C SER A 604 -9.77 21.69 0.97
N GLY A 605 -11.10 21.65 1.05
CA GLY A 605 -11.85 20.62 1.76
C GLY A 605 -11.83 20.77 3.28
N MET A 606 -12.69 20.00 3.94
CA MET A 606 -12.79 19.90 5.41
C MET A 606 -11.99 18.70 5.92
N ILE A 607 -10.73 18.58 5.47
CA ILE A 607 -9.82 17.46 5.74
C ILE A 607 -8.47 17.95 6.28
N PRO A 608 -7.69 17.11 6.98
CA PRO A 608 -6.38 17.50 7.52
C PRO A 608 -5.33 17.66 6.42
N ASN A 609 -4.33 18.52 6.64
CA ASN A 609 -3.17 18.62 5.75
C ASN A 609 -2.45 17.27 5.58
N ALA A 610 -2.40 16.42 6.60
CA ALA A 610 -1.82 15.07 6.46
C ALA A 610 -2.52 14.23 5.37
N THR A 611 -3.86 14.27 5.31
CA THR A 611 -4.64 13.62 4.25
C THR A 611 -4.33 14.23 2.89
N MET A 612 -4.32 15.56 2.79
CA MET A 612 -4.04 16.26 1.53
C MET A 612 -2.62 15.97 1.02
N VAL A 613 -1.62 15.96 1.90
CA VAL A 613 -0.22 15.64 1.55
C VAL A 613 -0.12 14.23 1.00
N PHE A 614 -0.77 13.25 1.64
CA PHE A 614 -0.75 11.86 1.21
C PHE A 614 -1.52 11.64 -0.10
N PHE A 615 -2.69 12.25 -0.24
CA PHE A 615 -3.48 12.13 -1.47
C PHE A 615 -2.77 12.75 -2.68
N GLN A 616 -2.16 13.93 -2.53
CA GLN A 616 -1.39 14.53 -3.62
C GLN A 616 -0.08 13.78 -3.91
N PHE A 617 0.49 13.10 -2.90
CA PHE A 617 1.65 12.23 -3.11
C PHE A 617 1.34 11.09 -4.09
N VAL A 618 0.21 10.40 -3.95
CA VAL A 618 -0.07 9.23 -4.79
C VAL A 618 -0.24 9.61 -6.27
N PHE A 619 -0.70 10.84 -6.57
CA PHE A 619 -0.65 11.41 -7.93
C PHE A 619 0.76 11.73 -8.40
N ALA A 620 1.61 12.30 -7.54
CA ALA A 620 3.00 12.54 -7.89
C ALA A 620 3.72 11.22 -8.21
N ALA A 621 3.51 10.20 -7.39
CA ALA A 621 4.12 8.89 -7.55
C ALA A 621 3.67 8.21 -8.84
N ILE A 622 2.36 8.12 -9.09
CA ILE A 622 1.84 7.46 -10.29
C ILE A 622 2.33 8.16 -11.56
N THR A 623 2.47 9.49 -11.57
CA THR A 623 3.02 10.24 -12.71
C THR A 623 4.43 9.78 -13.09
N LEU A 624 5.32 9.64 -12.11
CA LEU A 624 6.69 9.15 -12.35
C LEU A 624 6.70 7.68 -12.79
N ILE A 625 5.82 6.86 -12.23
CA ILE A 625 5.69 5.46 -12.67
C ILE A 625 5.22 5.41 -14.13
N LEU A 626 4.25 6.24 -14.55
CA LEU A 626 3.81 6.30 -15.94
C LEU A 626 4.92 6.64 -16.93
N ILE A 627 5.87 7.51 -16.54
CA ILE A 627 7.06 7.81 -17.36
C ILE A 627 7.92 6.56 -17.56
N ALA A 628 8.05 5.71 -16.52
CA ALA A 628 8.80 4.46 -16.63
C ALA A 628 8.26 3.56 -17.75
N GLY A 629 6.94 3.57 -17.99
CA GLY A 629 6.29 2.83 -19.08
C GLY A 629 6.93 3.06 -20.45
N ALA A 630 7.38 4.29 -20.74
CA ALA A 630 8.04 4.60 -22.01
C ALA A 630 9.47 4.06 -22.06
N LEU A 631 10.08 3.82 -20.90
CA LEU A 631 11.51 3.54 -20.67
C LEU A 631 11.83 2.06 -20.39
N LEU A 632 10.79 1.23 -20.26
CA LEU A 632 10.93 -0.17 -19.87
C LEU A 632 11.87 -0.95 -20.80
N GLY A 633 12.57 -1.92 -20.21
CA GLY A 633 13.47 -2.82 -20.92
C GLY A 633 14.78 -2.22 -21.42
N ARG A 634 15.10 -0.95 -21.13
CA ARG A 634 16.40 -0.37 -21.54
C ARG A 634 17.01 0.72 -20.67
N MET A 635 16.22 1.38 -19.83
CA MET A 635 16.74 2.39 -18.93
C MET A 635 17.67 1.76 -17.89
N ASN A 636 18.84 2.35 -17.68
CA ASN A 636 19.73 1.98 -16.60
C ASN A 636 19.07 2.31 -15.24
N PHE A 637 19.01 1.34 -14.34
CA PHE A 637 18.35 1.51 -13.04
C PHE A 637 18.98 2.63 -12.19
N HIS A 638 20.30 2.81 -12.23
CA HIS A 638 20.97 3.90 -11.51
C HIS A 638 20.63 5.28 -12.11
N ALA A 639 20.51 5.36 -13.44
CA ALA A 639 20.03 6.57 -14.09
C ALA A 639 18.57 6.85 -13.72
N TRP A 640 17.72 5.82 -13.63
CA TRP A 640 16.34 5.94 -13.12
C TRP A 640 16.30 6.45 -11.68
N MET A 641 17.21 5.96 -10.83
CA MET A 641 17.31 6.41 -9.44
C MET A 641 17.56 7.92 -9.32
N LEU A 642 18.34 8.50 -10.22
CA LEU A 642 18.58 9.95 -10.29
C LEU A 642 17.45 10.70 -10.99
N PHE A 643 16.85 10.10 -12.03
CA PHE A 643 15.80 10.71 -12.83
C PHE A 643 14.56 11.04 -12.00
N VAL A 644 14.09 10.11 -11.17
CA VAL A 644 12.85 10.27 -10.38
C VAL A 644 12.86 11.52 -9.48
N PRO A 645 13.82 11.70 -8.56
CA PRO A 645 13.81 12.87 -7.67
C PRO A 645 14.01 14.19 -8.43
N LEU A 646 14.83 14.18 -9.50
CA LEU A 646 15.05 15.37 -10.33
C LEU A 646 13.78 15.77 -11.10
N TRP A 647 13.11 14.81 -11.73
CA TRP A 647 11.92 15.09 -12.54
C TRP A 647 10.72 15.49 -11.69
N LEU A 648 10.53 14.83 -10.53
CA LEU A 648 9.56 15.29 -9.54
C LEU A 648 9.82 16.76 -9.19
N THR A 649 11.06 17.09 -8.83
CA THR A 649 11.43 18.42 -8.34
C THR A 649 11.27 19.50 -9.39
N PHE A 650 11.70 19.28 -10.63
CA PHE A 650 11.80 20.34 -11.64
C PHE A 650 10.68 20.35 -12.68
N SER A 651 9.93 19.26 -12.84
CA SER A 651 8.81 19.19 -13.79
C SER A 651 7.48 19.08 -13.06
N TYR A 652 7.27 18.02 -12.26
CA TYR A 652 5.98 17.76 -11.63
C TYR A 652 5.51 18.91 -10.74
N THR A 653 6.39 19.42 -9.86
CA THR A 653 6.00 20.51 -8.95
C THR A 653 5.65 21.80 -9.68
N VAL A 654 6.32 22.09 -10.81
CA VAL A 654 6.02 23.25 -11.66
C VAL A 654 4.64 23.10 -12.33
N GLY A 655 4.34 21.90 -12.84
CA GLY A 655 3.03 21.58 -13.40
C GLY A 655 1.90 21.70 -12.37
N ALA A 656 2.06 21.04 -11.22
CA ALA A 656 1.10 21.05 -10.12
C ALA A 656 0.87 22.47 -9.56
N TYR A 657 1.93 23.25 -9.32
CA TYR A 657 1.80 24.63 -8.87
C TYR A 657 1.10 25.50 -9.90
N SER A 658 1.38 25.32 -11.18
CA SER A 658 0.80 26.18 -12.24
C SER A 658 -0.69 25.91 -12.45
N ILE A 659 -1.12 24.64 -12.39
CA ILE A 659 -2.45 24.18 -12.81
C ILE A 659 -3.39 23.90 -11.62
N TRP A 660 -2.88 23.34 -10.51
CA TRP A 660 -3.73 22.88 -9.39
C TRP A 660 -3.66 23.77 -8.15
N TYR A 661 -2.53 24.43 -7.89
CA TYR A 661 -2.49 25.38 -6.77
C TYR A 661 -3.43 26.56 -7.07
N PRO A 662 -4.34 26.96 -6.15
CA PRO A 662 -5.33 28.00 -6.44
C PRO A 662 -4.75 29.36 -6.86
N LYS A 663 -3.50 29.66 -6.48
CA LYS A 663 -2.77 30.89 -6.90
C LYS A 663 -1.78 30.63 -8.04
N GLY A 664 -1.80 29.43 -8.63
CA GLY A 664 -1.12 29.09 -9.86
C GLY A 664 -1.63 29.94 -11.01
N TRP A 665 -0.76 30.26 -11.97
CA TRP A 665 -1.10 31.21 -13.02
C TRP A 665 -2.13 30.65 -14.02
N LEU A 666 -2.07 29.35 -14.37
CA LEU A 666 -3.08 28.70 -15.22
C LEU A 666 -4.37 28.43 -14.43
N ALA A 667 -4.25 28.01 -13.17
CA ALA A 667 -5.40 27.87 -12.27
C ALA A 667 -6.19 29.19 -12.19
N SER A 668 -5.50 30.30 -11.97
CA SER A 668 -6.08 31.65 -11.90
C SER A 668 -6.71 32.11 -13.23
N MET A 669 -6.24 31.59 -14.37
CA MET A 669 -6.85 31.86 -15.68
C MET A 669 -8.16 31.09 -15.91
N GLY A 670 -8.44 30.05 -15.11
CA GLY A 670 -9.61 29.19 -15.27
C GLY A 670 -9.35 27.93 -16.11
N ILE A 671 -8.12 27.40 -16.13
CA ILE A 671 -7.88 26.09 -16.74
C ILE A 671 -8.73 25.03 -16.02
N ILE A 672 -9.35 24.13 -16.78
CA ILE A 672 -10.08 22.99 -16.23
C ILE A 672 -9.19 21.77 -16.33
N ASP A 673 -8.76 21.26 -15.18
CA ASP A 673 -8.05 20.00 -15.06
C ASP A 673 -8.50 19.28 -13.78
N TYR A 674 -9.64 18.58 -13.87
CA TYR A 674 -10.34 17.97 -12.74
C TYR A 674 -9.42 17.03 -11.93
N SER A 675 -8.78 16.08 -12.61
CA SER A 675 -7.95 15.04 -11.96
C SER A 675 -6.55 14.86 -12.53
N GLY A 676 -6.06 15.76 -13.39
CA GLY A 676 -4.68 15.66 -13.89
C GLY A 676 -4.52 15.11 -15.30
N GLY A 677 -5.45 15.43 -16.21
CA GLY A 677 -5.23 15.24 -17.65
C GLY A 677 -3.95 15.93 -18.12
N TYR A 678 -3.60 17.07 -17.51
CA TYR A 678 -2.39 17.83 -17.81
C TYR A 678 -1.22 17.44 -16.92
N VAL A 679 -1.36 17.62 -15.61
CA VAL A 679 -0.26 17.46 -14.63
C VAL A 679 0.25 16.02 -14.57
N ILE A 680 -0.62 15.04 -14.80
CA ILE A 680 -0.27 13.62 -14.75
C ILE A 680 -0.06 13.10 -16.17
N HIS A 681 -1.12 12.99 -16.97
CA HIS A 681 -1.06 12.17 -18.20
C HIS A 681 -0.36 12.85 -19.36
N LEU A 682 -0.70 14.11 -19.67
CA LEU A 682 0.02 14.85 -20.70
C LEU A 682 1.49 15.00 -20.31
N SER A 683 1.76 15.35 -19.05
CA SER A 683 3.12 15.49 -18.52
C SER A 683 3.91 14.19 -18.64
N SER A 684 3.38 13.06 -18.16
CA SER A 684 4.06 11.76 -18.19
C SER A 684 4.23 11.22 -19.62
N GLY A 685 3.25 11.42 -20.49
CA GLY A 685 3.33 10.98 -21.89
C GLY A 685 4.38 11.73 -22.69
N VAL A 686 4.46 13.06 -22.54
CA VAL A 686 5.48 13.88 -23.21
C VAL A 686 6.86 13.62 -22.61
N ALA A 687 6.98 13.59 -21.27
CA ALA A 687 8.24 13.29 -20.61
C ALA A 687 8.74 11.88 -20.92
N GLY A 688 7.87 10.87 -20.93
CA GLY A 688 8.20 9.50 -21.30
C GLY A 688 8.75 9.41 -22.72
N PHE A 689 8.07 10.02 -23.69
CA PHE A 689 8.54 10.08 -25.07
C PHE A 689 9.87 10.84 -25.21
N THR A 690 10.01 11.96 -24.51
CA THR A 690 11.24 12.78 -24.51
C THR A 690 12.41 12.01 -23.90
N ALA A 691 12.21 11.38 -22.74
CA ALA A 691 13.24 10.56 -22.10
C ALA A 691 13.59 9.36 -22.98
N ALA A 692 12.60 8.73 -23.62
CA ALA A 692 12.83 7.63 -24.56
C ALA A 692 13.73 8.03 -25.74
N TYR A 693 13.59 9.25 -26.26
CA TYR A 693 14.48 9.80 -27.27
C TYR A 693 15.93 9.89 -26.78
N TRP A 694 16.17 10.44 -25.59
CA TRP A 694 17.52 10.59 -25.02
C TRP A 694 18.16 9.27 -24.58
N VAL A 695 17.37 8.34 -24.08
CA VAL A 695 17.84 7.00 -23.71
C VAL A 695 18.21 6.20 -24.96
N GLY A 696 17.50 6.39 -26.06
CA GLY A 696 17.68 5.65 -27.30
C GLY A 696 16.93 4.31 -27.33
N PRO A 697 16.94 3.63 -28.48
CA PRO A 697 16.06 2.49 -28.74
C PRO A 697 16.57 1.16 -28.17
N ARG A 698 15.66 0.21 -27.95
CA ARG A 698 15.98 -1.22 -27.81
C ARG A 698 16.50 -1.78 -29.14
N ALA A 699 17.08 -2.97 -29.09
CA ALA A 699 17.45 -3.71 -30.30
C ALA A 699 16.22 -3.93 -31.20
N ASP A 700 16.40 -3.88 -32.53
CA ASP A 700 15.29 -4.02 -33.49
C ASP A 700 14.55 -5.35 -33.35
N ALA A 701 15.29 -6.45 -33.12
CA ALA A 701 14.71 -7.77 -32.84
C ALA A 701 13.76 -7.78 -31.63
N ASP A 702 14.02 -6.92 -30.64
CA ASP A 702 13.16 -6.79 -29.46
C ASP A 702 11.95 -5.87 -29.71
N ARG A 703 12.06 -4.92 -30.65
CA ARG A 703 10.99 -3.99 -31.05
C ARG A 703 9.98 -4.64 -31.98
N GLU A 704 10.46 -5.44 -32.94
CA GLU A 704 9.60 -6.11 -33.93
C GLU A 704 8.73 -7.21 -33.30
N ARG A 705 9.23 -7.85 -32.23
CA ARG A 705 8.50 -8.90 -31.51
C ARG A 705 8.52 -8.65 -30.01
N PHE A 706 7.46 -8.03 -29.49
CA PHE A 706 7.32 -7.66 -28.09
C PHE A 706 6.05 -8.24 -27.42
N PRO A 707 5.93 -9.58 -27.31
CA PRO A 707 4.80 -10.18 -26.62
C PRO A 707 4.91 -10.00 -25.09
N PRO A 708 3.78 -9.80 -24.39
CA PRO A 708 3.72 -9.90 -22.92
C PRO A 708 4.23 -11.25 -22.44
N ASN A 709 4.97 -11.25 -21.33
CA ASN A 709 5.39 -12.51 -20.71
C ASN A 709 4.25 -13.21 -19.95
N ASN A 710 3.24 -12.45 -19.49
CA ASN A 710 2.06 -13.03 -18.85
C ASN A 710 0.83 -12.14 -19.03
N ILE A 711 -0.08 -12.53 -19.94
CA ILE A 711 -1.28 -11.75 -20.27
C ILE A 711 -2.29 -11.71 -19.11
N LEU A 712 -2.40 -12.78 -18.32
CA LEU A 712 -3.35 -12.82 -17.20
C LEU A 712 -2.93 -11.87 -16.07
N LEU A 713 -1.64 -11.83 -15.74
CA LEU A 713 -1.11 -10.86 -14.79
C LEU A 713 -1.22 -9.43 -15.34
N MET A 714 -0.94 -9.23 -16.62
CA MET A 714 -1.13 -7.93 -17.28
C MET A 714 -2.57 -7.43 -17.11
N LEU A 715 -3.56 -8.31 -17.33
CA LEU A 715 -4.97 -8.01 -17.10
C LEU A 715 -5.31 -7.76 -15.63
N ALA A 716 -4.71 -8.49 -14.70
CA ALA A 716 -4.89 -8.23 -13.27
C ALA A 716 -4.38 -6.83 -12.89
N GLY A 717 -3.20 -6.44 -13.37
CA GLY A 717 -2.65 -5.10 -13.19
C GLY A 717 -3.52 -4.01 -13.82
N ALA A 718 -4.02 -4.24 -15.04
CA ALA A 718 -4.97 -3.36 -15.71
C ALA A 718 -6.30 -3.23 -14.96
N GLY A 719 -6.82 -4.32 -14.39
CA GLY A 719 -8.03 -4.30 -13.56
C GLY A 719 -7.86 -3.47 -12.29
N LEU A 720 -6.72 -3.59 -11.61
CA LEU A 720 -6.39 -2.74 -10.46
C LEU A 720 -6.27 -1.26 -10.84
N LEU A 721 -5.70 -0.98 -12.02
CA LEU A 721 -5.70 0.39 -12.57
C LEU A 721 -7.11 0.93 -12.76
N TRP A 722 -8.00 0.17 -13.39
CA TRP A 722 -9.37 0.61 -13.64
C TRP A 722 -10.13 0.85 -12.34
N MET A 723 -10.15 -0.13 -11.43
CA MET A 723 -10.89 0.00 -10.18
C MET A 723 -10.30 1.05 -9.24
N GLY A 724 -8.97 1.22 -9.23
CA GLY A 724 -8.35 2.27 -8.43
C GLY A 724 -8.64 3.68 -8.96
N TRP A 725 -9.03 3.81 -10.23
CA TRP A 725 -9.39 5.11 -10.83
C TRP A 725 -10.67 5.70 -10.22
N THR A 726 -11.47 4.89 -9.54
CA THR A 726 -12.56 5.34 -8.68
C THR A 726 -12.06 6.31 -7.60
N GLY A 727 -10.92 6.02 -6.96
CA GLY A 727 -10.29 6.91 -6.00
C GLY A 727 -9.57 8.08 -6.67
N PHE A 728 -8.98 7.85 -7.84
CA PHE A 728 -8.28 8.87 -8.62
C PHE A 728 -9.21 10.03 -8.98
N ASN A 729 -10.29 9.77 -9.74
CA ASN A 729 -11.21 10.84 -10.13
C ASN A 729 -12.23 11.18 -9.03
N GLY A 730 -12.74 10.17 -8.32
CA GLY A 730 -13.75 10.39 -7.27
C GLY A 730 -13.21 11.10 -6.03
N GLY A 731 -11.89 11.08 -5.79
CA GLY A 731 -11.24 11.73 -4.67
C GLY A 731 -10.92 13.21 -4.87
N ASP A 732 -10.92 13.72 -6.11
CA ASP A 732 -10.46 15.08 -6.39
C ASP A 732 -11.37 16.22 -5.94
N PRO A 733 -12.68 16.04 -5.74
CA PRO A 733 -13.49 17.03 -5.03
C PRO A 733 -13.05 17.26 -3.58
N TYR A 734 -12.22 16.37 -3.02
CA TYR A 734 -11.83 16.33 -1.61
C TYR A 734 -12.97 16.11 -0.62
N VAL A 735 -14.16 15.79 -1.14
CA VAL A 735 -15.42 15.66 -0.39
C VAL A 735 -16.26 14.50 -0.92
N ALA A 736 -17.02 13.86 -0.04
CA ALA A 736 -17.95 12.78 -0.40
C ALA A 736 -19.26 13.36 -0.95
N SER A 737 -19.19 14.06 -2.09
CA SER A 737 -20.30 14.83 -2.65
C SER A 737 -21.01 14.17 -3.84
N ILE A 738 -22.07 14.82 -4.33
CA ILE A 738 -22.75 14.45 -5.58
C ILE A 738 -21.82 14.50 -6.80
N ASP A 739 -20.80 15.36 -6.76
CA ASP A 739 -19.80 15.50 -7.83
C ASP A 739 -18.86 14.28 -7.86
N ALA A 740 -18.37 13.84 -6.70
CA ALA A 740 -17.56 12.63 -6.57
C ALA A 740 -18.29 11.40 -7.13
N SER A 741 -19.58 11.26 -6.83
CA SER A 741 -20.41 10.16 -7.35
C SER A 741 -20.54 10.20 -8.88
N LEU A 742 -20.76 11.39 -9.45
CA LEU A 742 -20.83 11.59 -10.89
C LEU A 742 -19.49 11.30 -11.56
N ALA A 743 -18.38 11.78 -10.99
CA ALA A 743 -17.03 11.57 -11.50
C ALA A 743 -16.67 10.08 -11.58
N VAL A 744 -17.01 9.31 -10.55
CA VAL A 744 -16.84 7.85 -10.56
C VAL A 744 -17.63 7.22 -11.71
N LEU A 745 -18.91 7.56 -11.86
CA LEU A 745 -19.74 7.00 -12.93
C LEU A 745 -19.18 7.34 -14.33
N ASN A 746 -18.86 8.62 -14.57
CA ASN A 746 -18.29 9.08 -15.83
C ASN A 746 -16.96 8.39 -16.15
N THR A 747 -16.14 8.13 -15.13
CA THR A 747 -14.88 7.40 -15.26
C THR A 747 -15.08 6.01 -15.85
N HIS A 748 -16.01 5.23 -15.27
CA HIS A 748 -16.27 3.87 -15.73
C HIS A 748 -16.97 3.83 -17.10
N VAL A 749 -17.91 4.75 -17.34
CA VAL A 749 -18.63 4.83 -18.62
C VAL A 749 -17.68 5.17 -19.77
N CYS A 750 -16.80 6.15 -19.58
CA CYS A 750 -15.83 6.55 -20.59
C CYS A 750 -14.82 5.44 -20.87
N ALA A 751 -14.26 4.81 -19.82
CA ALA A 751 -13.34 3.68 -19.95
C ALA A 751 -13.95 2.50 -20.69
N ALA A 752 -15.18 2.11 -20.34
CA ALA A 752 -15.88 1.01 -20.98
C ALA A 752 -16.16 1.30 -22.46
N THR A 753 -16.60 2.50 -22.77
CA THR A 753 -16.89 2.89 -24.16
C THR A 753 -15.60 2.91 -24.99
N SER A 754 -14.51 3.45 -24.44
CA SER A 754 -13.20 3.49 -25.11
C SER A 754 -12.63 2.10 -25.37
N LEU A 755 -12.70 1.20 -24.38
CA LEU A 755 -12.32 -0.20 -24.53
C LEU A 755 -13.10 -0.86 -25.67
N LEU A 756 -14.44 -0.72 -25.66
CA LEU A 756 -15.29 -1.32 -26.68
C LEU A 756 -15.01 -0.75 -28.08
N THR A 757 -14.86 0.57 -28.20
CA THR A 757 -14.50 1.21 -29.47
C THR A 757 -13.17 0.70 -30.00
N TRP A 758 -12.14 0.62 -29.15
CA TRP A 758 -10.84 0.09 -29.53
C TRP A 758 -10.96 -1.35 -30.02
N LEU A 759 -11.70 -2.19 -29.29
CA LEU A 759 -11.93 -3.59 -29.65
C LEU A 759 -12.64 -3.73 -31.00
N PHE A 760 -13.66 -2.90 -31.25
CA PHE A 760 -14.35 -2.89 -32.55
C PHE A 760 -13.42 -2.48 -33.69
N LEU A 761 -12.54 -1.50 -33.48
CA LEU A 761 -11.54 -1.10 -34.48
C LEU A 761 -10.52 -2.21 -34.73
N ASP A 762 -10.03 -2.87 -33.68
CA ASP A 762 -9.12 -4.01 -33.85
C ASP A 762 -9.78 -5.15 -34.64
N ILE A 763 -11.05 -5.47 -34.36
CA ILE A 763 -11.80 -6.46 -35.15
C ILE A 763 -12.00 -5.99 -36.59
N ALA A 764 -12.35 -4.72 -36.80
CA ALA A 764 -12.64 -4.20 -38.14
C ALA A 764 -11.40 -4.14 -39.05
N PHE A 765 -10.22 -3.83 -38.50
CA PHE A 765 -8.99 -3.64 -39.29
C PHE A 765 -8.01 -4.82 -39.22
N PHE A 766 -8.06 -5.65 -38.18
CA PHE A 766 -7.16 -6.80 -37.99
C PHE A 766 -7.90 -8.14 -37.86
N GLU A 767 -9.22 -8.16 -38.03
CA GLU A 767 -10.09 -9.36 -38.02
C GLU A 767 -10.09 -10.16 -36.71
N LYS A 768 -9.41 -9.66 -35.67
CA LYS A 768 -9.25 -10.36 -34.38
C LYS A 768 -9.33 -9.39 -33.20
N PRO A 769 -9.99 -9.77 -32.10
CA PRO A 769 -9.94 -9.00 -30.87
C PRO A 769 -8.53 -9.06 -30.25
N SER A 770 -8.02 -7.91 -29.79
CA SER A 770 -6.73 -7.82 -29.10
C SER A 770 -6.94 -7.51 -27.61
N VAL A 771 -6.42 -8.37 -26.74
CA VAL A 771 -6.44 -8.13 -25.27
C VAL A 771 -5.54 -6.95 -24.89
N ILE A 772 -4.38 -6.84 -25.55
CA ILE A 772 -3.48 -5.70 -25.38
C ILE A 772 -4.17 -4.42 -25.87
N GLY A 773 -4.83 -4.49 -27.04
CA GLY A 773 -5.60 -3.38 -27.59
C GLY A 773 -6.72 -2.94 -26.64
N ALA A 774 -7.54 -3.87 -26.14
CA ALA A 774 -8.58 -3.59 -25.15
C ALA A 774 -8.03 -2.94 -23.88
N THR A 775 -6.86 -3.40 -23.40
CA THR A 775 -6.17 -2.80 -22.24
C THR A 775 -5.74 -1.36 -22.55
N GLN A 776 -5.18 -1.10 -23.73
CA GLN A 776 -4.82 0.26 -24.15
C GLN A 776 -6.05 1.16 -24.31
N GLY A 777 -7.13 0.66 -24.93
CA GLY A 777 -8.39 1.39 -25.08
C GLY A 777 -9.07 1.72 -23.77
N MET A 778 -9.00 0.82 -22.78
CA MET A 778 -9.42 1.10 -21.41
C MET A 778 -8.62 2.25 -20.80
N ILE A 779 -7.28 2.19 -20.87
CA ILE A 779 -6.38 3.23 -20.34
C ILE A 779 -6.66 4.57 -21.02
N THR A 780 -6.82 4.61 -22.34
CA THR A 780 -7.05 5.88 -23.05
C THR A 780 -8.39 6.51 -22.69
N GLY A 781 -9.42 5.71 -22.40
CA GLY A 781 -10.70 6.21 -21.88
C GLY A 781 -10.57 6.81 -20.49
N LEU A 782 -9.90 6.09 -19.58
CA LEU A 782 -9.61 6.56 -18.23
C LEU A 782 -8.80 7.87 -18.25
N VAL A 783 -7.78 7.97 -19.10
CA VAL A 783 -6.98 9.18 -19.28
C VAL A 783 -7.81 10.33 -19.87
N CYS A 784 -8.61 10.07 -20.89
CA CYS A 784 -9.39 11.10 -21.59
C CYS A 784 -10.42 11.76 -20.66
N ILE A 785 -11.08 10.99 -19.79
CA ILE A 785 -12.09 11.53 -18.88
C ILE A 785 -11.49 12.23 -17.64
N THR A 786 -10.23 11.94 -17.30
CA THR A 786 -9.55 12.49 -16.11
C THR A 786 -9.65 14.02 -15.96
N PRO A 787 -9.37 14.86 -16.96
CA PRO A 787 -9.53 16.32 -16.80
C PRO A 787 -10.99 16.79 -16.71
N ALA A 788 -11.97 15.91 -16.94
CA ALA A 788 -13.38 16.25 -17.13
C ALA A 788 -14.35 15.53 -16.17
N ALA A 789 -13.88 14.58 -15.35
CA ALA A 789 -14.73 13.51 -14.82
C ALA A 789 -15.96 14.01 -14.04
N GLY A 790 -15.82 14.98 -13.14
CA GLY A 790 -16.97 15.59 -12.44
C GLY A 790 -17.62 16.77 -13.17
N VAL A 791 -16.98 17.30 -14.21
CA VAL A 791 -17.39 18.58 -14.85
C VAL A 791 -18.12 18.41 -16.19
N VAL A 792 -18.34 17.18 -16.64
CA VAL A 792 -19.10 16.86 -17.87
C VAL A 792 -20.30 15.95 -17.58
N GLN A 793 -21.28 15.99 -18.48
CA GLN A 793 -22.45 15.11 -18.41
C GLN A 793 -22.11 13.67 -18.82
N GLY A 794 -22.87 12.68 -18.33
CA GLY A 794 -22.61 11.27 -18.65
C GLY A 794 -22.70 10.90 -20.13
N TRP A 795 -23.57 11.55 -20.90
CA TRP A 795 -23.60 11.35 -22.36
C TRP A 795 -22.31 11.86 -23.03
N ALA A 796 -21.71 12.94 -22.50
CA ALA A 796 -20.46 13.47 -23.01
C ALA A 796 -19.31 12.52 -22.67
N ALA A 797 -19.33 11.87 -21.50
CA ALA A 797 -18.35 10.83 -21.16
C ALA A 797 -18.37 9.64 -22.14
N ILE A 798 -19.56 9.25 -22.66
CA ILE A 798 -19.67 8.25 -23.73
C ILE A 798 -18.99 8.75 -25.01
N VAL A 799 -19.30 9.98 -25.45
CA VAL A 799 -18.68 10.57 -26.65
C VAL A 799 -17.16 10.67 -26.49
N MET A 800 -16.68 11.12 -25.33
CA MET A 800 -15.26 11.15 -24.99
C MET A 800 -14.64 9.75 -25.07
N GLY A 801 -15.35 8.71 -24.64
CA GLY A 801 -14.93 7.32 -24.76
C GLY A 801 -14.81 6.84 -26.20
N LEU A 802 -15.80 7.17 -27.05
CA LEU A 802 -15.73 6.87 -28.49
C LEU A 802 -14.51 7.53 -29.15
N LEU A 803 -14.22 8.79 -28.79
CA LEU A 803 -13.09 9.54 -29.33
C LEU A 803 -11.75 9.04 -28.78
N SER A 804 -11.66 8.69 -27.50
CA SER A 804 -10.44 8.15 -26.88
C SER A 804 -10.15 6.72 -27.29
N GLY A 805 -11.16 5.96 -27.71
CA GLY A 805 -10.98 4.63 -28.29
C GLY A 805 -10.51 4.68 -29.74
N SER A 806 -10.83 5.76 -30.48
CA SER A 806 -10.55 5.88 -31.92
C SER A 806 -9.34 6.74 -32.27
N ILE A 807 -9.15 7.90 -31.61
CA ILE A 807 -8.05 8.83 -31.93
C ILE A 807 -6.70 8.26 -31.49
N PRO A 808 -6.48 7.90 -30.21
CA PRO A 808 -5.28 7.18 -29.79
C PRO A 808 -4.98 5.90 -30.58
N TRP A 809 -6.03 5.13 -30.91
CA TRP A 809 -5.91 3.96 -31.78
C TRP A 809 -5.35 4.35 -33.15
N PHE A 810 -5.91 5.36 -33.80
CA PHE A 810 -5.44 5.86 -35.10
C PHE A 810 -4.00 6.37 -35.03
N THR A 811 -3.67 7.15 -33.99
CA THR A 811 -2.32 7.69 -33.83
C THR A 811 -1.29 6.58 -33.61
N MET A 812 -1.65 5.52 -32.87
CA MET A 812 -0.76 4.40 -32.58
C MET A 812 -0.63 3.44 -33.77
N MET A 813 -1.75 3.04 -34.37
CA MET A 813 -1.79 1.98 -35.39
C MET A 813 -1.47 2.49 -36.80
N VAL A 814 -1.77 3.76 -37.09
CA VAL A 814 -1.61 4.36 -38.41
C VAL A 814 -0.53 5.43 -38.40
N LEU A 815 -0.71 6.51 -37.63
CA LEU A 815 0.17 7.68 -37.72
C LEU A 815 1.61 7.38 -37.29
N HIS A 816 1.82 6.63 -36.21
CA HIS A 816 3.15 6.23 -35.74
C HIS A 816 3.90 5.43 -36.81
N LYS A 817 3.19 4.58 -37.57
CA LYS A 817 3.78 3.79 -38.67
C LYS A 817 4.03 4.60 -39.94
N GLN A 818 3.52 5.82 -40.05
CA GLN A 818 3.74 6.70 -41.22
C GLN A 818 4.69 7.85 -40.92
N SER A 819 4.72 8.35 -39.68
CA SER A 819 5.55 9.47 -39.27
C SER A 819 7.02 9.08 -39.12
N TRP A 820 7.91 9.79 -39.81
CA TRP A 820 9.36 9.63 -39.67
C TRP A 820 9.83 9.93 -38.24
N ILE A 821 9.30 10.98 -37.60
CA ILE A 821 9.71 11.41 -36.26
C ILE A 821 9.31 10.37 -35.21
N LEU A 822 8.07 9.88 -35.25
CA LEU A 822 7.56 8.97 -34.24
C LEU A 822 8.30 7.62 -34.24
N LYS A 823 8.76 7.16 -35.41
CA LYS A 823 9.54 5.92 -35.54
C LYS A 823 10.94 5.98 -34.96
N GLN A 824 11.52 7.18 -34.81
CA GLN A 824 12.86 7.35 -34.24
C GLN A 824 12.86 7.09 -32.73
N VAL A 825 11.70 7.16 -32.08
CA VAL A 825 11.60 7.03 -30.62
C VAL A 825 10.95 5.70 -30.27
N ASP A 826 11.68 4.90 -29.51
CA ASP A 826 11.21 3.62 -28.99
C ASP A 826 10.42 3.80 -27.69
N ASP A 827 9.14 4.17 -27.81
CA ASP A 827 8.20 4.27 -26.70
C ASP A 827 7.60 2.89 -26.39
N THR A 828 8.11 2.23 -25.34
CA THR A 828 7.89 0.80 -25.09
C THR A 828 6.42 0.42 -24.89
N MET A 829 5.69 1.22 -24.14
CA MET A 829 4.28 0.99 -23.82
C MET A 829 3.34 1.90 -24.60
N ALA A 830 3.89 2.63 -25.59
CA ALA A 830 3.16 3.63 -26.35
C ALA A 830 2.52 4.71 -25.45
N VAL A 831 3.21 5.10 -24.37
CA VAL A 831 2.77 6.07 -23.35
C VAL A 831 2.45 7.43 -23.98
N PHE A 832 3.13 7.80 -25.06
CA PHE A 832 2.80 9.00 -25.83
C PHE A 832 1.35 8.97 -26.33
N HIS A 833 0.90 7.86 -26.91
CA HIS A 833 -0.45 7.77 -27.45
C HIS A 833 -1.49 7.58 -26.34
N THR A 834 -1.19 6.75 -25.36
CA THR A 834 -2.15 6.39 -24.30
C THR A 834 -2.28 7.44 -23.21
N HIS A 835 -1.27 8.31 -23.04
CA HIS A 835 -1.28 9.39 -22.07
C HIS A 835 -1.17 10.79 -22.67
N ALA A 836 -0.21 11.08 -23.56
CA ALA A 836 -0.08 12.43 -24.11
C ALA A 836 -1.20 12.79 -25.10
N VAL A 837 -1.48 11.92 -26.07
CA VAL A 837 -2.57 12.12 -27.04
C VAL A 837 -3.93 12.06 -26.33
N ALA A 838 -4.17 11.03 -25.52
CA ALA A 838 -5.42 10.88 -24.78
C ALA A 838 -5.64 12.02 -23.75
N GLY A 839 -4.60 12.46 -23.04
CA GLY A 839 -4.67 13.56 -22.07
C GLY A 839 -4.91 14.91 -22.75
N SER A 840 -4.26 15.16 -23.90
CA SER A 840 -4.54 16.34 -24.73
C SER A 840 -5.97 16.34 -25.25
N LEU A 841 -6.44 15.20 -25.76
CA LEU A 841 -7.81 15.03 -26.22
C LEU A 841 -8.80 15.28 -25.08
N GLY A 842 -8.57 14.68 -23.91
CA GLY A 842 -9.37 14.91 -22.71
C GLY A 842 -9.45 16.38 -22.33
N GLY A 843 -8.31 17.08 -22.30
CA GLY A 843 -8.26 18.51 -21.99
C GLY A 843 -9.03 19.38 -22.99
N LEU A 844 -8.96 19.07 -24.29
CA LEU A 844 -9.72 19.76 -25.34
C LEU A 844 -11.23 19.49 -25.23
N LEU A 845 -11.61 18.23 -25.04
CA LEU A 845 -13.01 17.83 -24.90
C LEU A 845 -13.62 18.36 -23.61
N THR A 846 -12.82 18.52 -22.55
CA THR A 846 -13.22 19.24 -21.33
C THR A 846 -13.54 20.70 -21.67
N GLY A 847 -12.66 21.41 -22.38
CA GLY A 847 -12.93 22.78 -22.83
C GLY A 847 -14.17 22.91 -23.72
N PHE A 848 -14.58 21.82 -24.39
CA PHE A 848 -15.77 21.80 -25.22
C PHE A 848 -17.05 21.47 -24.42
N PHE A 849 -17.01 20.41 -23.59
CA PHE A 849 -18.16 19.83 -22.92
C PHE A 849 -18.35 20.24 -21.45
N ALA A 850 -17.46 21.05 -20.87
CA ALA A 850 -17.58 21.39 -19.46
C ALA A 850 -18.88 22.15 -19.16
N ASP A 851 -19.68 21.59 -18.25
CA ASP A 851 -20.97 22.11 -17.85
C ASP A 851 -20.77 23.18 -16.75
N PRO A 852 -21.27 24.41 -16.96
CA PRO A 852 -21.08 25.50 -15.99
C PRO A 852 -21.61 25.19 -14.58
N ARG A 853 -22.69 24.40 -14.48
CA ARG A 853 -23.26 24.02 -13.18
C ARG A 853 -22.36 23.02 -12.45
N LEU A 854 -21.80 22.06 -13.17
CA LEU A 854 -20.89 21.07 -12.60
C LEU A 854 -19.55 21.70 -12.21
N ASN A 855 -19.01 22.59 -13.04
CA ASN A 855 -17.83 23.39 -12.68
C ASN A 855 -18.04 24.20 -11.39
N ARG A 856 -19.25 24.74 -11.18
CA ARG A 856 -19.58 25.44 -9.92
C ARG A 856 -19.53 24.51 -8.72
N PHE A 857 -19.97 23.24 -8.86
CA PHE A 857 -19.87 22.26 -7.76
C PHE A 857 -18.43 21.91 -7.44
N PHE A 858 -17.58 21.73 -8.46
CA PHE A 858 -16.18 21.35 -8.24
C PHE A 858 -15.32 22.52 -7.74
N TYR A 859 -15.31 23.65 -8.44
CA TYR A 859 -14.46 24.79 -8.08
C TYR A 859 -15.02 25.63 -6.93
N MET A 860 -16.31 25.48 -6.58
CA MET A 860 -16.99 26.22 -5.50
C MET A 860 -16.83 27.75 -5.63
N VAL A 861 -16.71 28.27 -6.86
CA VAL A 861 -16.53 29.70 -7.11
C VAL A 861 -17.83 30.38 -7.54
N ASP A 862 -18.03 31.62 -7.07
CA ASP A 862 -19.15 32.47 -7.49
C ASP A 862 -18.97 32.97 -8.94
N ASN A 863 -17.73 33.08 -9.42
CA ASN A 863 -17.37 33.50 -10.78
C ASN A 863 -17.43 32.36 -11.81
N TRP A 864 -18.49 31.55 -11.78
CA TRP A 864 -18.69 30.38 -12.66
C TRP A 864 -18.57 30.70 -14.17
N GLU A 865 -18.71 31.97 -14.56
CA GLU A 865 -18.52 32.44 -15.94
C GLU A 865 -17.11 32.19 -16.50
N HIS A 866 -16.14 31.89 -15.63
CA HIS A 866 -14.79 31.50 -16.01
C HIS A 866 -14.72 30.07 -16.57
N TYR A 867 -15.72 29.24 -16.28
CA TYR A 867 -15.70 27.79 -16.53
C TYR A 867 -16.91 27.38 -17.37
N ILE A 868 -16.96 27.88 -18.61
CA ILE A 868 -18.04 27.56 -19.56
C ILE A 868 -17.42 26.83 -20.75
N GLY A 869 -17.77 25.56 -20.93
CA GLY A 869 -17.37 24.81 -22.12
C GLY A 869 -18.00 25.38 -23.40
N LEU A 870 -17.32 25.25 -24.54
CA LEU A 870 -17.76 25.85 -25.80
C LEU A 870 -19.18 25.42 -26.23
N ALA A 871 -19.56 24.15 -26.05
CA ALA A 871 -20.89 23.67 -26.38
C ALA A 871 -22.00 24.41 -25.60
N TYR A 872 -21.77 24.64 -24.31
CA TYR A 872 -22.68 25.41 -23.45
C TYR A 872 -22.62 26.90 -23.73
N GLY A 873 -21.44 27.44 -24.07
CA GLY A 873 -21.28 28.82 -24.53
C GLY A 873 -22.08 29.12 -25.80
N LEU A 874 -22.10 28.18 -26.75
CA LEU A 874 -22.93 28.25 -27.96
C LEU A 874 -24.43 28.20 -27.61
N HIS A 875 -24.83 27.28 -26.73
CA HIS A 875 -26.24 27.14 -26.34
C HIS A 875 -26.78 28.33 -25.53
N SER A 876 -25.98 28.88 -24.63
CA SER A 876 -26.36 29.99 -23.72
C SER A 876 -26.09 31.39 -24.28
N GLY A 877 -25.57 31.51 -25.51
CA GLY A 877 -25.19 32.79 -26.12
C GLY A 877 -23.86 33.38 -25.61
N LYS A 878 -23.16 32.72 -24.67
CA LYS A 878 -21.85 33.12 -24.13
C LYS A 878 -20.67 32.56 -24.95
N ILE A 879 -20.69 32.74 -26.27
CA ILE A 879 -19.73 32.12 -27.20
C ILE A 879 -18.27 32.51 -26.89
N LEU A 880 -18.02 33.79 -26.60
CA LEU A 880 -16.67 34.28 -26.27
C LEU A 880 -16.10 33.61 -25.02
N ALA A 881 -16.93 33.31 -24.02
CA ALA A 881 -16.49 32.59 -22.82
C ALA A 881 -16.10 31.15 -23.17
N GLY A 882 -16.92 30.47 -23.99
CA GLY A 882 -16.62 29.14 -24.52
C GLY A 882 -15.33 29.07 -25.33
N LEU A 883 -15.11 30.04 -26.23
CA LEU A 883 -13.87 30.14 -27.01
C LEU A 883 -12.66 30.46 -26.13
N LYS A 884 -12.83 31.32 -25.11
CA LYS A 884 -11.80 31.59 -24.11
C LYS A 884 -11.42 30.31 -23.37
N GLN A 885 -12.39 29.49 -22.96
CA GLN A 885 -12.11 28.21 -22.29
C GLN A 885 -11.27 27.29 -23.18
N MET A 886 -11.65 27.11 -24.45
CA MET A 886 -10.86 26.34 -25.42
C MET A 886 -9.43 26.87 -25.55
N GLY A 887 -9.26 28.20 -25.62
CA GLY A 887 -7.95 28.84 -25.67
C GLY A 887 -7.09 28.57 -24.43
N ILE A 888 -7.68 28.57 -23.23
CA ILE A 888 -6.98 28.25 -21.99
C ILE A 888 -6.56 26.77 -21.96
N GLN A 889 -7.45 25.85 -22.37
CA GLN A 889 -7.12 24.43 -22.45
C GLN A 889 -5.94 24.19 -23.41
N LEU A 890 -5.92 24.85 -24.57
CA LEU A 890 -4.82 24.80 -25.54
C LEU A 890 -3.52 25.38 -24.96
N LEU A 891 -3.59 26.51 -24.26
CA LEU A 891 -2.43 27.10 -23.58
C LEU A 891 -1.84 26.16 -22.53
N GLY A 892 -2.70 25.47 -21.77
CA GLY A 892 -2.28 24.43 -20.84
C GLY A 892 -1.54 23.28 -21.53
N ILE A 893 -2.02 22.84 -22.70
CA ILE A 893 -1.37 21.77 -23.47
C ILE A 893 0.03 22.23 -23.89
N LEU A 894 0.12 23.42 -24.49
CA LEU A 894 1.39 24.00 -24.94
C LEU A 894 2.37 24.16 -23.78
N PHE A 895 1.92 24.68 -22.65
CA PHE A 895 2.76 24.85 -21.46
C PHE A 895 3.34 23.51 -20.97
N VAL A 896 2.49 22.50 -20.78
CA VAL A 896 2.94 21.19 -20.26
C VAL A 896 3.85 20.48 -21.26
N VAL A 897 3.54 20.56 -22.56
CA VAL A 897 4.40 20.00 -23.62
C VAL A 897 5.78 20.67 -23.60
N CYS A 898 5.83 22.01 -23.60
CA CYS A 898 7.10 22.74 -23.59
C CYS A 898 7.91 22.48 -22.31
N LEU A 899 7.26 22.50 -21.14
CA LEU A 899 7.89 22.21 -19.86
C LEU A 899 8.57 20.84 -19.90
N ASN A 900 7.84 19.81 -20.33
CA ASN A 900 8.34 18.44 -20.30
C ASN A 900 9.36 18.14 -21.39
N LEU A 901 9.27 18.76 -22.57
CA LEU A 901 10.32 18.67 -23.58
C LEU A 901 11.64 19.26 -23.05
N VAL A 902 11.59 20.46 -22.47
CA VAL A 902 12.80 21.17 -22.02
C VAL A 902 13.39 20.53 -20.77
N VAL A 903 12.60 20.41 -19.70
CA VAL A 903 13.09 19.94 -18.39
C VAL A 903 13.54 18.49 -18.46
N THR A 904 12.77 17.61 -19.12
CA THR A 904 13.16 16.20 -19.25
C THR A 904 14.45 16.05 -20.05
N SER A 905 14.63 16.83 -21.12
CA SER A 905 15.88 16.83 -21.89
C SER A 905 17.08 17.28 -21.05
N LEU A 906 16.93 18.36 -20.28
CA LEU A 906 17.98 18.83 -19.38
C LEU A 906 18.34 17.78 -18.32
N ILE A 907 17.35 17.12 -17.72
CA ILE A 907 17.58 16.06 -16.73
C ILE A 907 18.32 14.88 -17.35
N CYS A 908 17.88 14.40 -18.52
CA CYS A 908 18.56 13.30 -19.22
C CYS A 908 20.01 13.66 -19.57
N LEU A 909 20.25 14.87 -20.08
CA LEU A 909 21.59 15.36 -20.39
C LEU A 909 22.48 15.39 -19.13
N LEU A 910 21.97 15.94 -18.01
CA LEU A 910 22.72 16.03 -16.75
C LEU A 910 23.04 14.65 -16.18
N ILE A 911 22.09 13.73 -16.16
CA ILE A 911 22.32 12.36 -15.68
C ILE A 911 23.33 11.64 -16.58
N GLY A 912 23.22 11.82 -17.90
CA GLY A 912 24.12 11.25 -18.89
C GLY A 912 25.59 11.64 -18.71
N LEU A 913 25.89 12.72 -17.97
CA LEU A 913 27.26 13.11 -17.61
C LEU A 913 27.87 12.20 -16.53
N VAL A 914 27.05 11.52 -15.74
CA VAL A 914 27.49 10.74 -14.56
C VAL A 914 27.21 9.25 -14.73
N VAL A 915 26.06 8.89 -15.30
CA VAL A 915 25.61 7.51 -15.47
C VAL A 915 25.03 7.34 -16.88
N PRO A 916 25.40 6.26 -17.61
CA PRO A 916 24.77 5.95 -18.88
C PRO A 916 23.25 5.81 -18.73
N LEU A 917 22.48 6.53 -19.54
CA LEU A 917 21.02 6.48 -19.52
C LEU A 917 20.48 5.10 -19.92
N ARG A 918 21.14 4.47 -20.90
CA ARG A 918 20.76 3.17 -21.47
C ARG A 918 21.68 2.07 -20.98
N LEU A 919 21.12 0.88 -20.81
CA LEU A 919 21.89 -0.35 -20.67
C LEU A 919 22.72 -0.64 -21.94
N THR A 920 23.85 -1.31 -21.76
CA THR A 920 24.66 -1.80 -22.88
C THR A 920 23.92 -2.91 -23.62
N ASP A 921 24.22 -3.14 -24.91
CA ASP A 921 23.54 -4.17 -25.69
C ASP A 921 23.72 -5.58 -25.10
N ALA A 922 24.90 -5.88 -24.53
CA ALA A 922 25.15 -7.12 -23.81
C ALA A 922 24.25 -7.28 -22.57
N GLN A 923 24.04 -6.20 -21.81
CA GLN A 923 23.11 -6.21 -20.67
C GLN A 923 21.65 -6.32 -21.11
N LEU A 924 21.27 -5.74 -22.26
CA LEU A 924 19.92 -5.87 -22.81
C LEU A 924 19.61 -7.30 -23.27
N GLU A 925 20.63 -8.02 -23.73
CA GLU A 925 20.51 -9.42 -24.12
C GLU A 925 20.29 -10.32 -22.90
N ILE A 926 21.10 -10.16 -21.85
CA ILE A 926 21.00 -10.92 -20.60
C ILE A 926 19.75 -10.53 -19.79
N GLY A 927 19.49 -9.23 -19.66
CA GLY A 927 18.34 -8.68 -18.95
C GLY A 927 18.52 -8.59 -17.43
N ASP A 928 17.47 -8.93 -16.69
CA ASP A 928 17.33 -8.74 -15.24
C ASP A 928 18.46 -9.39 -14.43
N ASP A 929 19.01 -10.52 -14.89
CA ASP A 929 20.15 -11.18 -14.22
C ASP A 929 21.43 -10.30 -14.23
N ALA A 930 21.68 -9.58 -15.33
CA ALA A 930 22.81 -8.65 -15.40
C ALA A 930 22.63 -7.48 -14.42
N ILE A 931 21.39 -6.99 -14.26
CA ILE A 931 21.06 -5.78 -13.50
C ILE A 931 20.92 -6.09 -12.01
N HIS A 932 20.14 -7.10 -11.67
CA HIS A 932 19.70 -7.44 -10.32
C HIS A 932 20.27 -8.78 -9.82
N GLY A 933 20.75 -9.66 -10.72
CA GLY A 933 21.12 -11.03 -10.36
C GLY A 933 19.90 -11.92 -10.07
N GLU A 934 18.73 -11.53 -10.61
CA GLU A 934 17.46 -12.19 -10.37
C GLU A 934 16.75 -12.43 -11.72
N GLU A 935 16.05 -13.56 -11.86
CA GLU A 935 15.17 -13.85 -13.00
C GLU A 935 13.70 -13.77 -12.57
N ALA A 936 12.83 -13.26 -13.43
CA ALA A 936 11.40 -13.09 -13.12
C ALA A 936 10.66 -14.39 -12.79
N TYR A 937 11.06 -15.50 -13.42
CA TYR A 937 10.44 -16.81 -13.26
C TYR A 937 11.49 -17.92 -13.14
N ALA A 938 11.52 -18.58 -11.99
CA ALA A 938 12.29 -19.81 -11.77
C ALA A 938 11.41 -21.05 -12.00
N LEU A 939 10.76 -21.13 -13.18
CA LEU A 939 9.80 -22.19 -13.52
C LEU A 939 10.45 -23.43 -14.17
N TRP A 940 11.68 -23.29 -14.69
CA TRP A 940 12.39 -24.33 -15.42
C TRP A 940 13.79 -24.46 -14.82
N GLY A 941 13.96 -25.36 -13.86
CA GLY A 941 15.23 -25.49 -13.15
C GLY A 941 15.20 -26.35 -11.90
N ASP A 942 14.62 -27.54 -11.94
CA ASP A 942 14.86 -28.55 -10.89
C ASP A 942 16.11 -29.41 -11.21
N GLY A 943 17.18 -28.81 -11.75
CA GLY A 943 18.49 -29.47 -11.75
C GLY A 943 19.45 -29.31 -12.94
N GLN A 944 19.19 -28.50 -13.97
CA GLN A 944 20.21 -28.24 -15.00
C GLN A 944 20.20 -26.79 -15.48
N LYS A 945 21.26 -26.03 -15.17
CA LYS A 945 21.75 -24.91 -15.99
C LYS A 945 23.28 -24.98 -16.03
N TYR A 946 23.78 -24.70 -17.23
CA TYR A 946 25.17 -24.76 -17.69
C TYR A 946 26.17 -24.15 -16.71
N GLU A 947 27.27 -24.88 -16.50
CA GLU A 947 28.51 -24.38 -15.89
C GLU A 947 29.00 -23.18 -16.70
N ASP A 948 28.65 -21.98 -16.27
CA ASP A 948 29.40 -20.73 -16.50
C ASP A 948 28.75 -19.48 -15.86
N SER A 949 27.61 -19.59 -15.17
CA SER A 949 27.14 -18.50 -14.31
C SER A 949 27.88 -18.52 -12.96
N LYS A 950 28.96 -17.73 -12.86
CA LYS A 950 29.66 -17.49 -11.59
C LYS A 950 28.83 -16.76 -10.54
N HIS A 951 27.60 -16.37 -10.84
CA HIS A 951 26.74 -15.64 -9.92
C HIS A 951 25.36 -16.26 -9.64
N ASN A 952 25.31 -17.49 -9.14
CA ASN A 952 24.16 -18.02 -8.39
C ASN A 952 24.57 -18.77 -7.11
N SER A 953 24.87 -17.99 -6.09
CA SER A 953 24.91 -18.41 -4.69
C SER A 953 24.80 -17.16 -3.85
N VAL A 954 24.15 -17.22 -2.70
CA VAL A 954 24.33 -16.26 -1.59
C VAL A 954 25.80 -15.78 -1.54
N PHE A 955 26.12 -14.58 -2.05
CA PHE A 955 27.51 -14.30 -2.40
C PHE A 955 28.37 -13.93 -1.20
N GLY A 956 29.45 -14.70 -1.10
CA GLY A 956 30.51 -14.62 -0.11
C GLY A 956 31.23 -13.30 -0.14
N LEU A 957 31.48 -12.79 1.06
CA LEU A 957 32.64 -11.96 1.31
C LEU A 957 33.86 -12.86 1.06
N ASP A 958 34.72 -12.45 0.14
CA ASP A 958 36.00 -13.10 -0.11
C ASP A 958 36.75 -13.34 1.21
N GLN A 959 37.28 -14.56 1.33
CA GLN A 959 38.16 -15.02 2.41
C GLN A 959 39.55 -14.36 2.37
N GLU A 960 39.68 -13.09 1.96
CA GLU A 960 40.98 -12.40 1.95
C GLU A 960 41.33 -11.68 3.26
N PHE A 961 40.47 -11.72 4.29
CA PHE A 961 40.74 -11.04 5.57
C PHE A 961 41.11 -11.95 6.76
N VAL A 962 41.37 -13.25 6.56
CA VAL A 962 41.71 -14.18 7.68
C VAL A 962 43.02 -14.99 7.49
N GLN A 963 43.80 -14.77 6.42
CA GLN A 963 45.11 -15.43 6.27
C GLN A 963 46.28 -14.44 6.18
N LYS A 964 46.60 -13.80 7.31
CA LYS A 964 47.96 -13.31 7.59
C LYS A 964 48.35 -13.53 9.05
N THR A 965 48.57 -14.79 9.41
CA THR A 965 49.50 -15.16 10.46
C THR A 965 50.24 -16.42 10.00
N GLN A 966 51.37 -16.21 9.30
CA GLN A 966 52.35 -17.27 9.11
C GLN A 966 53.18 -17.43 10.40
N PRO A 967 53.49 -18.67 10.83
CA PRO A 967 54.39 -18.91 11.95
C PRO A 967 55.84 -18.70 11.50
N PHE A 968 56.58 -17.91 12.28
CA PHE A 968 58.03 -17.80 12.17
C PHE A 968 58.66 -18.99 12.90
N GLU A 969 59.18 -19.97 12.15
CA GLU A 969 60.22 -20.87 12.65
C GLU A 969 61.48 -20.73 11.79
N ARG A 970 62.56 -20.28 12.42
CA ARG A 970 63.94 -20.57 12.00
C ARG A 970 64.77 -20.84 13.26
N VAL A 971 65.09 -22.12 13.44
CA VAL A 971 66.41 -22.70 13.75
C VAL A 971 67.48 -21.72 14.25
N VAL A 972 67.97 -21.90 15.48
CA VAL A 972 69.37 -22.23 15.88
C VAL A 972 69.39 -22.34 17.43
N GLY A 973 69.92 -23.45 17.98
CA GLY A 973 70.33 -23.57 19.39
C GLY A 973 69.79 -24.79 20.10
#